data_AF-A0A8S1E8T0-F1
#
_entry.id   AF-A0A8S1E8T0-F1
#
_cell.length_a   1.000
_cell.length_b   1.000
_cell.length_c   1.000
_cell.angle_alpha   90.00
_cell.angle_beta   90.00
_cell.angle_gamma   90.00
#
_symmetry.space_group_name_H-M   'P 1'
#
loop_
_entity.id
_entity.type
_entity.pdbx_description
1 polymer ?
#
loop_
_entity_poly.entity_id
_entity_poly.type
_entity_poly.pdbx_seq_one_letter_code
_entity_poly.pdbx_strand_id
1 'polypeptide(L)'
;MKNRKTVADNFALFEHHDADICAVNETWLAPEIKNHEFVPREYVVLRKDRLGGRRAAGGVLLAIRPHLQPRRLQHLEGDAEVVWASVRAGRLLLLVGSAYRRPNADQEYNSALLRSLECAARQQHNYDGVLLMGDFNLDIKWDIEPPVVGVQPAEAFIDAFAEMSFAQFVKTATRTTNTSAKIIDLLLCDVPALVVEAHVVPGTSDHEAVVAKLAVSVQKPISAPTRVPNFQRANWPLLSQVLEQRLDCVSREEGVITAWEMWKKILFDTVEEFVPTKKVGGRRKKKHPWMTKALKQLVSIRDELFGEWRSAGTDEKRQVYLNARRSTRAAIRAARDEWLWRLGLGKSHSKELWRYINSKAKVPFEASIFEIDGRTVTSAQEIAEKFSEVFQSNFARAQTFPYVRRNAHATSTTAQFRGLQLAPAHVQFLLQRIKTAAPGCDGITAPLLKNCAASLSSSLCHIFQRSISSGEIPVDWKTAAVTPLYKDGSKEDVQNYRPISVTSLVGKVMERILRDQLTEFLEAKDIFPASQHGFRARRSCTTLLTGLFDAWTAILDERSGSHVHAILLDLSKAFDRVPHGRLLSKLQHYGVGGDVLRWLECFLTGRTQHVKYGGVCSAPVEVLSGVVQGSVLGPLLFNVFIADLPKDISSGFEQYADDTTLWRVVTTPEDADALQNDLDRVYIWCENNGMLLNQRKSYAMDITRARAPLYFEYTVNGAPIEYVNKQRLLGVQISSDLRWDVQTDAVRAKAARVLSFAARNLRGCTQRVKRVAYLSLIKPILTFGLPAWHPTTQANTTKLERVQRRALRFIHGRRPPPPQEAKIMPIQMHLDYTDLNFFKK
;
A
#
# COMPACT_ATOMS: atom_id res chain seq x y z
N MET A 1 6.52 -25.09 -14.39
CA MET A 1 7.85 -24.81 -13.76
C MET A 1 7.79 -25.00 -12.24
N LYS A 2 8.50 -25.99 -11.68
CA LYS A 2 8.48 -26.34 -10.25
C LYS A 2 9.49 -25.56 -9.37
N ASN A 3 9.11 -25.33 -8.10
CA ASN A 3 9.96 -25.29 -6.88
C ASN A 3 10.46 -23.92 -6.33
N ARG A 4 10.31 -23.71 -5.00
CA ARG A 4 10.68 -22.50 -4.19
C ARG A 4 12.16 -22.08 -4.23
N LYS A 5 13.02 -22.76 -5.00
CA LYS A 5 14.47 -22.51 -5.11
C LYS A 5 14.88 -21.70 -6.35
N THR A 6 13.94 -21.34 -7.22
CA THR A 6 14.20 -20.84 -8.59
C THR A 6 13.92 -19.36 -8.82
N VAL A 7 13.64 -18.54 -7.80
CA VAL A 7 13.28 -17.12 -8.02
C VAL A 7 14.28 -16.42 -8.95
N ALA A 8 15.58 -16.54 -8.69
CA ALA A 8 16.62 -15.95 -9.55
C ALA A 8 16.64 -16.54 -10.96
N ASP A 9 16.39 -17.84 -11.08
CA ASP A 9 16.41 -18.59 -12.34
C ASP A 9 15.20 -18.19 -13.21
N ASN A 10 14.01 -18.08 -12.60
CA ASN A 10 12.80 -17.58 -13.26
C ASN A 10 13.00 -16.14 -13.73
N PHE A 11 13.50 -15.25 -12.85
CA PHE A 11 13.82 -13.88 -13.20
C PHE A 11 14.79 -13.78 -14.39
N ALA A 12 15.80 -14.64 -14.44
CA ALA A 12 16.74 -14.71 -15.56
C ALA A 12 16.02 -15.12 -16.86
N LEU A 13 15.08 -16.07 -16.81
CA LEU A 13 14.29 -16.48 -17.96
C LEU A 13 13.37 -15.37 -18.48
N PHE A 14 12.63 -14.69 -17.59
CA PHE A 14 11.83 -13.49 -17.92
C PHE A 14 12.71 -12.40 -18.54
N GLU A 15 13.92 -12.19 -18.01
CA GLU A 15 14.83 -11.17 -18.52
C GLU A 15 15.40 -11.53 -19.90
N HIS A 16 15.80 -12.79 -20.09
CA HIS A 16 16.50 -13.26 -21.28
C HIS A 16 15.60 -13.27 -22.52
N HIS A 17 14.39 -13.84 -22.42
CA HIS A 17 13.46 -13.90 -23.56
C HIS A 17 12.62 -12.64 -23.73
N ASP A 18 12.57 -11.76 -22.73
CA ASP A 18 11.80 -10.50 -22.76
C ASP A 18 10.32 -10.67 -23.17
N ALA A 19 9.72 -11.81 -22.81
CA ALA A 19 8.39 -12.20 -23.22
C ALA A 19 7.31 -11.22 -22.75
N ASP A 20 6.29 -10.99 -23.58
CA ASP A 20 5.17 -10.10 -23.24
C ASP A 20 4.05 -10.83 -22.47
N ILE A 21 3.94 -12.16 -22.63
CA ILE A 21 3.03 -13.07 -21.92
C ILE A 21 3.86 -14.25 -21.39
N CYS A 22 3.65 -14.67 -20.14
CA CYS A 22 4.29 -15.86 -19.57
C CYS A 22 3.29 -16.68 -18.77
N ALA A 23 3.18 -17.97 -19.07
CA ALA A 23 2.47 -18.96 -18.29
C ALA A 23 3.42 -19.70 -17.34
N VAL A 24 3.03 -19.84 -16.07
CA VAL A 24 3.82 -20.55 -15.05
C VAL A 24 2.91 -21.51 -14.29
N ASN A 25 3.12 -22.80 -14.53
CA ASN A 25 2.40 -23.89 -13.86
C ASN A 25 3.21 -24.46 -12.69
N GLU A 26 2.51 -25.05 -11.72
CA GLU A 26 3.07 -25.50 -10.44
C GLU A 26 3.85 -24.40 -9.74
N THR A 27 3.15 -23.33 -9.39
CA THR A 27 3.79 -22.16 -8.78
C THR A 27 4.22 -22.40 -7.33
N TRP A 28 3.56 -23.33 -6.60
CA TRP A 28 3.75 -23.57 -5.15
C TRP A 28 3.56 -22.31 -4.30
N LEU A 29 2.81 -21.36 -4.84
CA LEU A 29 2.49 -20.10 -4.19
C LEU A 29 1.32 -20.29 -3.24
N ALA A 30 1.28 -19.41 -2.27
CA ALA A 30 0.18 -19.28 -1.33
C ALA A 30 -0.27 -17.81 -1.31
N PRO A 31 -1.52 -17.51 -0.91
CA PRO A 31 -2.06 -16.15 -0.92
C PRO A 31 -1.18 -15.13 -0.18
N GLU A 32 -0.38 -15.57 0.80
CA GLU A 32 0.52 -14.69 1.56
C GLU A 32 1.80 -14.29 0.79
N ILE A 33 2.18 -15.03 -0.24
CA ILE A 33 3.37 -14.75 -1.07
C ILE A 33 2.99 -13.69 -2.11
N LYS A 34 3.67 -12.54 -2.10
CA LYS A 34 3.37 -11.43 -3.02
C LYS A 34 3.90 -11.71 -4.42
N ASN A 35 3.16 -11.25 -5.44
CA ASN A 35 3.50 -11.43 -6.86
C ASN A 35 4.95 -11.07 -7.19
N HIS A 36 5.41 -9.93 -6.70
CA HIS A 36 6.75 -9.42 -7.02
C HIS A 36 7.89 -10.06 -6.23
N GLU A 37 7.58 -11.01 -5.33
CA GLU A 37 8.60 -11.90 -4.77
C GLU A 37 9.21 -12.78 -5.88
N PHE A 38 8.42 -13.18 -6.88
CA PHE A 38 8.79 -14.20 -7.87
C PHE A 38 8.57 -13.80 -9.35
N VAL A 39 7.73 -12.81 -9.66
CA VAL A 39 7.56 -12.22 -11.00
C VAL A 39 8.09 -10.78 -11.02
N PRO A 40 8.67 -10.30 -12.14
CA PRO A 40 9.06 -8.90 -12.27
C PRO A 40 7.92 -7.89 -12.07
N ARG A 41 8.28 -6.64 -11.77
CA ARG A 41 7.29 -5.59 -11.45
C ARG A 41 6.56 -5.06 -12.67
N GLU A 42 7.18 -5.24 -13.82
CA GLU A 42 6.68 -4.88 -15.14
C GLU A 42 5.58 -5.79 -15.68
N TYR A 43 5.13 -6.79 -14.92
CA TYR A 43 4.03 -7.67 -15.31
C TYR A 43 2.85 -7.52 -14.35
N VAL A 44 1.66 -7.49 -14.92
CA VAL A 44 0.40 -7.79 -14.23
C VAL A 44 0.35 -9.31 -14.04
N VAL A 45 0.01 -9.74 -12.83
CA VAL A 45 0.03 -11.16 -12.45
C VAL A 45 -1.37 -11.63 -12.12
N LEU A 46 -1.89 -12.54 -12.93
CA LEU A 46 -3.16 -13.23 -12.75
C LEU A 46 -2.86 -14.66 -12.31
N ARG A 47 -3.33 -15.09 -11.15
CA ARG A 47 -2.95 -16.41 -10.62
C ARG A 47 -4.05 -17.07 -9.80
N LYS A 48 -4.02 -18.40 -9.78
CA LYS A 48 -4.84 -19.24 -8.91
C LYS A 48 -3.92 -20.10 -8.05
N ASP A 49 -3.93 -19.85 -6.74
CA ASP A 49 -3.12 -20.57 -5.77
C ASP A 49 -3.90 -21.80 -5.27
N ARG A 50 -3.22 -22.92 -5.05
CA ARG A 50 -3.85 -24.10 -4.43
C ARG A 50 -4.00 -23.90 -2.93
N LEU A 51 -5.24 -23.96 -2.44
CA LEU A 51 -5.57 -23.87 -1.02
C LEU A 51 -5.63 -25.30 -0.41
N GLY A 52 -4.77 -25.61 0.56
CA GLY A 52 -4.84 -26.86 1.34
C GLY A 52 -3.56 -27.72 1.36
N GLY A 53 -3.03 -27.99 2.56
CA GLY A 53 -1.95 -28.96 2.84
C GLY A 53 -0.56 -28.37 3.13
N ARG A 54 0.14 -28.90 4.15
CA ARG A 54 1.58 -28.64 4.38
C ARG A 54 2.36 -29.17 3.17
N ARG A 55 2.65 -28.29 2.20
CA ARG A 55 3.26 -28.55 0.87
C ARG A 55 2.25 -28.80 -0.26
N ALA A 56 1.20 -27.99 -0.39
CA ALA A 56 0.34 -27.97 -1.57
C ALA A 56 1.18 -27.76 -2.86
N ALA A 57 1.45 -28.85 -3.57
CA ALA A 57 2.00 -28.84 -4.93
C ALA A 57 0.91 -28.33 -5.87
N GLY A 58 1.20 -27.44 -6.81
CA GLY A 58 0.20 -26.93 -7.77
C GLY A 58 0.16 -25.41 -7.89
N GLY A 59 -0.97 -24.90 -8.38
CA GLY A 59 -1.20 -23.49 -8.71
C GLY A 59 -0.71 -23.08 -10.10
N VAL A 60 -1.38 -22.08 -10.68
CA VAL A 60 -1.14 -21.58 -12.05
C VAL A 60 -1.10 -20.06 -12.08
N LEU A 61 -0.40 -19.50 -13.06
CA LEU A 61 -0.17 -18.07 -13.18
C LEU A 61 0.06 -17.63 -14.62
N LEU A 62 -0.56 -16.51 -14.99
CA LEU A 62 -0.23 -15.68 -16.14
C LEU A 62 0.44 -14.38 -15.68
N ALA A 63 1.62 -14.09 -16.22
CA ALA A 63 2.30 -12.81 -16.09
C ALA A 63 2.27 -12.09 -17.45
N ILE A 64 1.56 -10.97 -17.54
CA ILE A 64 1.30 -10.27 -18.80
C ILE A 64 1.70 -8.81 -18.67
N ARG A 65 2.31 -8.24 -19.72
CA ARG A 65 2.71 -6.83 -19.71
C ARG A 65 1.49 -5.90 -19.63
N PRO A 66 1.54 -4.81 -18.83
CA PRO A 66 0.42 -3.88 -18.69
C PRO A 66 -0.07 -3.28 -20.01
N HIS A 67 0.83 -3.07 -20.97
CA HIS A 67 0.46 -2.51 -22.29
C HIS A 67 -0.42 -3.45 -23.14
N LEU A 68 -0.54 -4.72 -22.76
CA LEU A 68 -1.47 -5.68 -23.37
C LEU A 68 -2.84 -5.72 -22.66
N GLN A 69 -3.07 -4.85 -21.68
CA GLN A 69 -4.35 -4.68 -20.98
C GLN A 69 -5.01 -6.01 -20.53
N PRO A 70 -4.30 -6.88 -19.80
CA PRO A 70 -4.80 -8.20 -19.45
C PRO A 70 -5.98 -8.12 -18.46
N ARG A 71 -7.08 -8.83 -18.71
CA ARG A 71 -8.22 -8.94 -17.77
C ARG A 71 -8.54 -10.40 -17.48
N ARG A 72 -8.49 -10.79 -16.19
CA ARG A 72 -8.82 -12.15 -15.73
C ARG A 72 -10.32 -12.44 -15.88
N LEU A 73 -10.64 -13.65 -16.33
CA LEU A 73 -12.00 -14.12 -16.57
C LEU A 73 -12.32 -15.26 -15.59
N GLN A 74 -12.57 -14.91 -14.32
CA GLN A 74 -12.74 -15.88 -13.24
C GLN A 74 -13.93 -16.81 -13.48
N HIS A 75 -15.00 -16.33 -14.14
CA HIS A 75 -16.18 -17.12 -14.48
C HIS A 75 -15.88 -18.31 -15.40
N LEU A 76 -14.74 -18.29 -16.11
CA LEU A 76 -14.31 -19.41 -16.95
C LEU A 76 -13.54 -20.49 -16.17
N GLU A 77 -13.05 -20.20 -14.95
CA GLU A 77 -12.07 -21.04 -14.27
C GLU A 77 -12.69 -22.16 -13.41
N GLY A 78 -13.90 -21.95 -12.85
CA GLY A 78 -14.54 -22.89 -11.92
C GLY A 78 -13.60 -23.32 -10.78
N ASP A 79 -13.56 -24.62 -10.47
CA ASP A 79 -12.62 -25.22 -9.49
C ASP A 79 -11.30 -25.70 -10.12
N ALA A 80 -11.13 -25.57 -11.43
CA ALA A 80 -9.96 -26.08 -12.14
C ALA A 80 -8.68 -25.29 -11.82
N GLU A 81 -7.50 -25.93 -11.89
CA GLU A 81 -6.22 -25.23 -11.83
C GLU A 81 -5.89 -24.59 -13.18
N VAL A 82 -6.66 -23.56 -13.53
CA VAL A 82 -6.55 -22.77 -14.76
C VAL A 82 -6.78 -21.29 -14.47
N VAL A 83 -6.12 -20.43 -15.23
CA VAL A 83 -6.38 -18.98 -15.26
C VAL A 83 -6.61 -18.57 -16.70
N TRP A 84 -7.73 -17.89 -16.93
CA TRP A 84 -8.08 -17.31 -18.22
C TRP A 84 -8.00 -15.79 -18.17
N ALA A 85 -7.51 -15.19 -19.26
CA ALA A 85 -7.42 -13.75 -19.39
C ALA A 85 -7.73 -13.30 -20.82
N SER A 86 -8.50 -12.23 -20.96
CA SER A 86 -8.54 -11.49 -22.22
C SER A 86 -7.32 -10.57 -22.32
N VAL A 87 -6.72 -10.47 -23.49
CA VAL A 87 -5.47 -9.75 -23.75
C VAL A 87 -5.60 -8.97 -25.04
N ARG A 88 -5.36 -7.66 -24.99
CA ARG A 88 -5.42 -6.80 -26.18
C ARG A 88 -4.03 -6.62 -26.78
N ALA A 89 -3.80 -7.28 -27.91
CA ALA A 89 -2.53 -7.23 -28.64
C ALA A 89 -2.72 -6.43 -29.94
N GLY A 90 -2.44 -5.13 -29.87
CA GLY A 90 -2.69 -4.21 -30.98
C GLY A 90 -4.19 -4.05 -31.24
N ARG A 91 -4.64 -4.46 -32.43
CA ARG A 91 -6.07 -4.48 -32.78
C ARG A 91 -6.79 -5.75 -32.35
N LEU A 92 -6.04 -6.82 -32.07
CA LEU A 92 -6.59 -8.13 -31.73
C LEU A 92 -6.95 -8.22 -30.24
N LEU A 93 -8.06 -8.88 -29.96
CA LEU A 93 -8.49 -9.29 -28.63
C LEU A 93 -8.36 -10.81 -28.52
N LEU A 94 -7.40 -11.27 -27.73
CA LEU A 94 -7.07 -12.69 -27.59
C LEU A 94 -7.58 -13.23 -26.24
N LEU A 95 -8.04 -14.48 -26.22
CA LEU A 95 -8.29 -15.23 -24.99
C LEU A 95 -7.06 -16.09 -24.66
N VAL A 96 -6.45 -15.88 -23.51
CA VAL A 96 -5.20 -16.53 -23.10
C VAL A 96 -5.41 -17.33 -21.83
N GLY A 97 -5.13 -18.63 -21.89
CA GLY A 97 -5.24 -19.57 -20.79
C GLY A 97 -3.90 -20.11 -20.30
N SER A 98 -3.77 -20.27 -18.98
CA SER A 98 -2.72 -21.08 -18.36
C SER A 98 -3.33 -22.20 -17.54
N ALA A 99 -3.19 -23.45 -18.00
CA ALA A 99 -3.78 -24.63 -17.37
C ALA A 99 -2.71 -25.55 -16.78
N TYR A 100 -3.02 -26.19 -15.66
CA TYR A 100 -2.21 -27.26 -15.10
C TYR A 100 -3.10 -28.48 -14.84
N ARG A 101 -2.63 -29.66 -15.26
CA ARG A 101 -3.18 -30.94 -14.84
C ARG A 101 -2.10 -31.77 -14.17
N ARG A 102 -2.37 -32.22 -12.95
CA ARG A 102 -1.46 -33.07 -12.16
C ARG A 102 -1.34 -34.49 -12.75
N PRO A 103 -0.19 -35.18 -12.60
CA PRO A 103 0.01 -36.53 -13.13
C PRO A 103 -1.06 -37.56 -12.70
N ASN A 104 -1.44 -37.54 -11.42
CA ASN A 104 -2.41 -38.47 -10.83
C ASN A 104 -3.75 -37.77 -10.58
N ALA A 105 -4.26 -37.03 -11.56
CA ALA A 105 -5.54 -36.34 -11.44
C ALA A 105 -6.71 -37.33 -11.39
N ASP A 106 -7.52 -37.24 -10.34
CA ASP A 106 -8.82 -37.93 -10.24
C ASP A 106 -9.84 -37.42 -11.26
N GLN A 107 -10.94 -38.16 -11.40
CA GLN A 107 -12.01 -37.85 -12.35
C GLN A 107 -12.65 -36.48 -12.08
N GLU A 108 -12.83 -36.10 -10.81
CA GLU A 108 -13.39 -34.80 -10.42
C GLU A 108 -12.51 -33.65 -10.92
N TYR A 109 -11.19 -33.75 -10.72
CA TYR A 109 -10.24 -32.75 -11.20
C TYR A 109 -10.19 -32.65 -12.72
N ASN A 110 -10.19 -33.79 -13.43
CA ASN A 110 -10.24 -33.79 -14.89
C ASN A 110 -11.55 -33.14 -15.39
N SER A 111 -12.69 -33.48 -14.77
CA SER A 111 -13.99 -32.91 -15.10
C SER A 111 -14.04 -31.40 -14.84
N ALA A 112 -13.41 -30.91 -13.77
CA ALA A 112 -13.34 -29.48 -13.50
C ALA A 112 -12.56 -28.74 -14.61
N LEU A 113 -11.42 -29.30 -15.06
CA LEU A 113 -10.62 -28.70 -16.12
C LEU A 113 -11.34 -28.74 -17.48
N LEU A 114 -12.01 -29.85 -17.81
CA LEU A 114 -12.84 -29.98 -19.01
C LEU A 114 -14.00 -28.96 -19.02
N ARG A 115 -14.73 -28.81 -17.90
CA ARG A 115 -15.77 -27.77 -17.78
C ARG A 115 -15.24 -26.36 -18.00
N SER A 116 -14.01 -26.07 -17.56
CA SER A 116 -13.39 -24.77 -17.82
C SER A 116 -13.11 -24.56 -19.31
N LEU A 117 -12.64 -25.61 -20.00
CA LEU A 117 -12.42 -25.58 -21.45
C LEU A 117 -13.74 -25.39 -22.21
N GLU A 118 -14.79 -26.13 -21.84
CA GLU A 118 -16.14 -25.97 -22.42
C GLU A 118 -16.68 -24.54 -22.24
N CYS A 119 -16.52 -23.95 -21.05
CA CYS A 119 -16.90 -22.56 -20.79
C CYS A 119 -16.12 -21.59 -21.67
N ALA A 120 -14.81 -21.82 -21.88
CA ALA A 120 -13.99 -21.01 -22.77
C ALA A 120 -14.41 -21.17 -24.24
N ALA A 121 -14.70 -22.40 -24.68
CA ALA A 121 -15.18 -22.72 -26.03
C ALA A 121 -16.48 -21.98 -26.35
N ARG A 122 -17.44 -21.95 -25.41
CA ARG A 122 -18.69 -21.18 -25.55
C ARG A 122 -18.48 -19.69 -25.75
N GLN A 123 -17.35 -19.14 -25.31
CA GLN A 123 -17.02 -17.71 -25.45
C GLN A 123 -16.00 -17.42 -26.55
N GLN A 124 -15.47 -18.44 -27.24
CA GLN A 124 -14.41 -18.35 -28.24
C GLN A 124 -14.72 -17.32 -29.33
N HIS A 125 -15.96 -17.26 -29.80
CA HIS A 125 -16.42 -16.32 -30.84
C HIS A 125 -16.31 -14.83 -30.47
N ASN A 126 -16.08 -14.50 -29.19
CA ASN A 126 -15.88 -13.12 -28.74
C ASN A 126 -14.42 -12.63 -28.88
N TYR A 127 -13.52 -13.49 -29.36
CA TYR A 127 -12.08 -13.25 -29.44
C TYR A 127 -11.57 -13.51 -30.85
N ASP A 128 -10.52 -12.79 -31.24
CA ASP A 128 -9.83 -12.99 -32.53
C ASP A 128 -8.92 -14.24 -32.53
N GLY A 129 -8.75 -14.87 -31.37
CA GLY A 129 -8.02 -16.11 -31.20
C GLY A 129 -7.87 -16.52 -29.74
N VAL A 130 -7.75 -17.82 -29.50
CA VAL A 130 -7.59 -18.47 -28.20
C VAL A 130 -6.25 -19.17 -28.13
N LEU A 131 -5.46 -18.81 -27.12
CA LEU A 131 -4.15 -19.41 -26.82
C LEU A 131 -4.23 -20.12 -25.47
N LEU A 132 -4.00 -21.43 -25.45
CA LEU A 132 -3.96 -22.21 -24.23
C LEU A 132 -2.56 -22.80 -24.02
N MET A 133 -1.93 -22.45 -22.91
CA MET A 133 -0.61 -22.92 -22.52
C MET A 133 -0.70 -23.70 -21.21
N GLY A 134 0.13 -24.73 -21.03
CA GLY A 134 0.09 -25.44 -19.76
C GLY A 134 0.87 -26.72 -19.68
N ASP A 135 1.01 -27.25 -18.47
CA ASP A 135 1.51 -28.61 -18.22
C ASP A 135 0.31 -29.52 -17.94
N PHE A 136 -0.02 -30.38 -18.90
CA PHE A 136 -1.20 -31.24 -18.85
C PHE A 136 -0.92 -32.63 -18.26
N ASN A 137 0.35 -33.03 -18.15
CA ASN A 137 0.76 -34.38 -17.73
C ASN A 137 -0.09 -35.51 -18.36
N LEU A 138 -0.53 -35.35 -19.61
CA LEU A 138 -1.30 -36.35 -20.36
C LEU A 138 -0.33 -37.23 -21.17
N ASP A 139 -0.62 -38.53 -21.22
CA ASP A 139 0.19 -39.48 -22.02
C ASP A 139 -0.37 -39.58 -23.44
N ILE A 140 -0.18 -38.50 -24.20
CA ILE A 140 -0.60 -38.35 -25.59
C ILE A 140 0.65 -38.23 -26.47
N LYS A 141 0.68 -38.97 -27.57
CA LYS A 141 1.71 -38.84 -28.61
C LYS A 141 1.34 -37.71 -29.57
N TRP A 142 1.75 -36.49 -29.23
CA TRP A 142 1.49 -35.25 -29.99
C TRP A 142 2.32 -35.10 -31.28
N ASP A 143 3.31 -35.98 -31.45
CA ASP A 143 4.23 -36.07 -32.58
C ASP A 143 3.66 -36.92 -33.73
N ILE A 144 2.48 -37.52 -33.55
CA ILE A 144 1.74 -38.30 -34.56
C ILE A 144 0.42 -37.57 -34.87
N GLU A 145 -0.01 -37.60 -36.14
CA GLU A 145 -1.25 -36.97 -36.59
C GLU A 145 -2.20 -38.03 -37.20
N PRO A 146 -3.39 -38.29 -36.60
CA PRO A 146 -3.92 -37.71 -35.36
C PRO A 146 -3.19 -38.23 -34.09
N PRO A 147 -3.26 -37.50 -32.96
CA PRO A 147 -2.58 -37.89 -31.73
C PRO A 147 -3.10 -39.24 -31.19
N VAL A 148 -2.19 -40.12 -30.77
CA VAL A 148 -2.53 -41.46 -30.24
C VAL A 148 -2.54 -41.44 -28.70
N VAL A 149 -3.60 -42.00 -28.10
CA VAL A 149 -3.81 -42.06 -26.65
C VAL A 149 -3.25 -43.35 -26.06
N GLY A 150 -2.56 -43.24 -24.91
CA GLY A 150 -2.11 -44.41 -24.15
C GLY A 150 -3.12 -44.92 -23.09
N VAL A 151 -4.04 -44.07 -22.58
CA VAL A 151 -4.98 -44.40 -21.49
C VAL A 151 -6.19 -43.43 -21.43
N GLN A 152 -7.30 -43.85 -20.79
CA GLN A 152 -8.64 -43.24 -20.86
C GLN A 152 -8.97 -41.86 -20.21
N PRO A 153 -8.09 -41.04 -19.59
CA PRO A 153 -8.42 -39.63 -19.40
C PRO A 153 -8.02 -38.76 -20.60
N ALA A 154 -7.14 -39.23 -21.50
CA ALA A 154 -6.58 -38.40 -22.57
C ALA A 154 -7.52 -38.23 -23.78
N GLU A 155 -8.44 -39.16 -24.03
CA GLU A 155 -9.44 -39.08 -25.12
C GLU A 155 -10.34 -37.85 -24.95
N ALA A 156 -10.97 -37.68 -23.78
CA ALA A 156 -11.86 -36.54 -23.52
C ALA A 156 -11.17 -35.17 -23.66
N PHE A 157 -9.87 -35.07 -23.38
CA PHE A 157 -9.11 -33.83 -23.62
C PHE A 157 -8.83 -33.61 -25.10
N ILE A 158 -8.54 -34.67 -25.87
CA ILE A 158 -8.38 -34.57 -27.33
C ILE A 158 -9.68 -34.07 -27.95
N ASP A 159 -10.82 -34.63 -27.54
CA ASP A 159 -12.13 -34.21 -28.03
C ASP A 159 -12.39 -32.73 -27.71
N ALA A 160 -12.18 -32.32 -26.45
CA ALA A 160 -12.33 -30.92 -26.05
C ALA A 160 -11.39 -29.97 -26.82
N PHE A 161 -10.14 -30.38 -27.11
CA PHE A 161 -9.23 -29.57 -27.90
C PHE A 161 -9.63 -29.50 -29.38
N ALA A 162 -10.16 -30.60 -29.93
CA ALA A 162 -10.69 -30.65 -31.29
C ALA A 162 -11.94 -29.76 -31.43
N GLU A 163 -12.84 -29.78 -30.45
CA GLU A 163 -14.01 -28.88 -30.41
C GLU A 163 -13.62 -27.40 -30.43
N MET A 164 -12.52 -27.03 -29.76
CA MET A 164 -11.97 -25.67 -29.78
C MET A 164 -11.14 -25.36 -31.03
N SER A 165 -11.02 -26.30 -31.98
CA SER A 165 -10.18 -26.20 -33.19
C SER A 165 -8.70 -25.94 -32.89
N PHE A 166 -8.18 -26.45 -31.76
CA PHE A 166 -6.81 -26.19 -31.37
C PHE A 166 -5.78 -26.96 -32.20
N ALA A 167 -4.81 -26.23 -32.76
CA ALA A 167 -3.55 -26.78 -33.23
C ALA A 167 -2.50 -26.79 -32.11
N GLN A 168 -1.77 -27.91 -31.97
CA GLN A 168 -0.67 -28.07 -31.00
C GLN A 168 0.70 -27.79 -31.63
N PHE A 169 1.42 -26.81 -31.09
CA PHE A 169 2.67 -26.29 -31.66
C PHE A 169 3.96 -26.91 -31.11
N VAL A 170 3.87 -27.63 -29.98
CA VAL A 170 5.06 -28.24 -29.36
C VAL A 170 5.29 -29.64 -29.93
N LYS A 171 6.35 -29.81 -30.73
CA LYS A 171 6.69 -31.07 -31.40
C LYS A 171 7.86 -31.83 -30.80
N THR A 172 8.53 -31.27 -29.80
CA THR A 172 9.69 -31.92 -29.15
C THR A 172 9.46 -32.06 -27.66
N ALA A 173 10.00 -33.13 -27.06
CA ALA A 173 9.78 -33.44 -25.65
C ALA A 173 10.20 -32.28 -24.73
N THR A 174 9.29 -31.87 -23.85
CA THR A 174 9.49 -30.80 -22.86
C THR A 174 9.97 -31.35 -21.51
N ARG A 175 9.83 -32.66 -21.28
CA ARG A 175 10.39 -33.35 -20.13
C ARG A 175 11.11 -34.61 -20.58
N THR A 176 12.42 -34.66 -20.32
CA THR A 176 13.27 -35.82 -20.65
C THR A 176 13.91 -36.36 -19.38
N THR A 177 13.54 -37.59 -19.00
CA THR A 177 14.21 -38.37 -17.96
C THR A 177 15.22 -39.33 -18.59
N ASN A 178 15.91 -40.14 -17.77
CA ASN A 178 16.79 -41.19 -18.30
C ASN A 178 16.02 -42.32 -19.02
N THR A 179 14.70 -42.39 -18.85
CA THR A 179 13.87 -43.52 -19.31
C THR A 179 12.68 -43.10 -20.17
N SER A 180 12.41 -41.80 -20.30
CA SER A 180 11.25 -41.30 -21.06
C SER A 180 11.47 -39.88 -21.57
N ALA A 181 10.89 -39.57 -22.73
CA ALA A 181 10.81 -38.22 -23.28
C ALA A 181 9.33 -37.95 -23.59
N LYS A 182 8.73 -36.94 -22.95
CA LYS A 182 7.29 -36.65 -23.08
C LYS A 182 7.04 -35.19 -23.49
N ILE A 183 6.01 -34.98 -24.31
CA ILE A 183 5.46 -33.67 -24.67
C ILE A 183 4.25 -33.43 -23.75
N ILE A 184 4.49 -32.77 -22.61
CA ILE A 184 3.45 -32.52 -21.60
C ILE A 184 3.20 -31.04 -21.35
N ASP A 185 4.15 -30.19 -21.74
CA ASP A 185 3.98 -28.73 -21.75
C ASP A 185 3.49 -28.32 -23.15
N LEU A 186 2.22 -27.95 -23.26
CA LEU A 186 1.53 -27.70 -24.53
C LEU A 186 1.37 -26.20 -24.83
N LEU A 187 1.30 -25.88 -26.13
CA LEU A 187 0.92 -24.58 -26.66
C LEU A 187 -0.12 -24.81 -27.75
N LEU A 188 -1.38 -24.57 -27.40
CA LEU A 188 -2.54 -24.79 -28.24
C LEU A 188 -3.05 -23.42 -28.75
N CYS A 189 -3.38 -23.34 -30.03
CA CYS A 189 -3.95 -22.13 -30.64
C CYS A 189 -5.01 -22.51 -31.69
N ASP A 190 -6.15 -21.84 -31.65
CA ASP A 190 -7.29 -22.09 -32.56
C ASP A 190 -7.13 -21.40 -33.93
N VAL A 191 -6.31 -20.35 -33.98
CA VAL A 191 -5.90 -19.67 -35.22
C VAL A 191 -4.43 -19.94 -35.46
N PRO A 192 -4.05 -20.98 -36.24
CA PRO A 192 -2.66 -21.39 -36.37
C PRO A 192 -1.73 -20.29 -36.92
N ALA A 193 -2.26 -19.43 -37.79
CA ALA A 193 -1.53 -18.29 -38.36
C ALA A 193 -1.07 -17.26 -37.32
N LEU A 194 -1.63 -17.26 -36.10
CA LEU A 194 -1.17 -16.39 -35.02
C LEU A 194 0.18 -16.81 -34.46
N VAL A 195 0.59 -18.08 -34.55
CA VAL A 195 1.86 -18.58 -34.01
C VAL A 195 2.88 -18.70 -35.15
N VAL A 196 3.85 -17.79 -35.18
CA VAL A 196 4.90 -17.74 -36.21
C VAL A 196 5.96 -18.82 -35.96
N GLU A 197 6.30 -19.01 -34.68
CA GLU A 197 7.37 -19.91 -34.28
C GLU A 197 7.08 -20.41 -32.86
N ALA A 198 7.37 -21.69 -32.61
CA ALA A 198 7.37 -22.29 -31.28
C ALA A 198 8.55 -23.25 -31.15
N HIS A 199 9.37 -23.07 -30.11
CA HIS A 199 10.52 -23.93 -29.86
C HIS A 199 10.73 -24.16 -28.35
N VAL A 200 11.40 -25.27 -28.03
CA VAL A 200 11.72 -25.65 -26.65
C VAL A 200 13.11 -25.12 -26.31
N VAL A 201 13.24 -24.45 -25.16
CA VAL A 201 14.49 -23.86 -24.63
C VAL A 201 14.81 -24.41 -23.23
N PRO A 202 16.06 -24.27 -22.74
CA PRO A 202 16.40 -24.67 -21.39
C PRO A 202 15.52 -24.02 -20.30
N GLY A 203 14.80 -24.87 -19.56
CA GLY A 203 13.92 -24.45 -18.48
C GLY A 203 14.62 -24.31 -17.12
N THR A 204 13.85 -23.89 -16.11
CA THR A 204 14.34 -23.65 -14.73
C THR A 204 14.11 -24.83 -13.77
N SER A 205 13.39 -25.87 -14.19
CA SER A 205 13.14 -27.11 -13.42
C SER A 205 13.65 -28.35 -14.16
N ASP A 206 13.06 -29.51 -13.87
CA ASP A 206 13.19 -30.77 -14.63
C ASP A 206 12.39 -30.78 -15.95
N HIS A 207 11.68 -29.69 -16.23
CA HIS A 207 11.02 -29.42 -17.50
C HIS A 207 11.82 -28.34 -18.24
N GLU A 208 11.82 -28.44 -19.56
CA GLU A 208 12.28 -27.40 -20.49
C GLU A 208 11.12 -26.41 -20.76
N ALA A 209 11.45 -25.19 -21.16
CA ALA A 209 10.46 -24.13 -21.37
C ALA A 209 10.03 -24.05 -22.84
N VAL A 210 8.80 -23.63 -23.10
CA VAL A 210 8.29 -23.39 -24.45
C VAL A 210 8.30 -21.87 -24.69
N VAL A 211 8.90 -21.45 -25.80
CA VAL A 211 8.92 -20.06 -26.26
C VAL A 211 8.24 -20.00 -27.60
N ALA A 212 7.33 -19.04 -27.77
CA ALA A 212 6.63 -18.83 -29.02
C ALA A 212 6.57 -17.35 -29.41
N LYS A 213 6.56 -17.10 -30.71
CA LYS A 213 6.44 -15.77 -31.30
C LYS A 213 5.08 -15.66 -31.99
N LEU A 214 4.31 -14.63 -31.62
CA LEU A 214 2.99 -14.38 -32.20
C LEU A 214 3.07 -13.36 -33.34
N ALA A 215 2.22 -13.53 -34.36
CA ALA A 215 2.10 -12.67 -35.54
C ALA A 215 1.32 -11.38 -35.24
N VAL A 216 1.74 -10.62 -34.21
CA VAL A 216 1.00 -9.44 -33.74
C VAL A 216 1.91 -8.23 -33.57
N SER A 217 1.46 -7.07 -34.03
CA SER A 217 2.13 -5.79 -33.83
C SER A 217 1.58 -5.07 -32.61
N VAL A 218 2.45 -4.76 -31.66
CA VAL A 218 2.09 -4.10 -30.40
C VAL A 218 2.93 -2.83 -30.23
N GLN A 219 2.27 -1.69 -30.07
CA GLN A 219 2.95 -0.45 -29.72
C GLN A 219 3.42 -0.50 -28.26
N LYS A 220 4.73 -0.60 -28.05
CA LYS A 220 5.31 -0.50 -26.71
C LYS A 220 5.37 0.97 -26.31
N PRO A 221 4.78 1.40 -25.18
CA PRO A 221 4.88 2.79 -24.74
C PRO A 221 6.34 3.08 -24.37
N ILE A 222 7.06 3.78 -25.24
CA ILE A 222 8.38 4.31 -24.95
C ILE A 222 8.17 5.67 -24.31
N SER A 223 8.33 5.76 -22.99
CA SER A 223 8.38 7.07 -22.33
C SER A 223 9.61 7.81 -22.85
N ALA A 224 9.39 8.95 -23.52
CA ALA A 224 10.47 9.82 -23.98
C ALA A 224 11.40 10.16 -22.80
N PRO A 225 12.74 10.16 -22.99
CA PRO A 225 13.65 10.54 -21.93
C PRO A 225 13.41 12.00 -21.52
N THR A 226 13.01 12.21 -20.26
CA THR A 226 12.80 13.55 -19.69
C THR A 226 14.09 14.06 -19.09
N ARG A 227 14.40 15.35 -19.25
CA ARG A 227 15.48 16.00 -18.51
C ARG A 227 14.95 16.45 -17.14
N VAL A 228 15.67 16.13 -16.08
CA VAL A 228 15.34 16.61 -14.72
C VAL A 228 16.58 17.19 -14.05
N PRO A 229 16.42 18.15 -13.12
CA PRO A 229 17.55 18.71 -12.36
C PRO A 229 18.34 17.62 -11.62
N ASN A 230 19.67 17.71 -11.66
CA ASN A 230 20.58 16.82 -10.95
C ASN A 230 21.15 17.50 -9.71
N PHE A 231 20.34 17.59 -8.66
CA PHE A 231 20.72 18.19 -7.37
C PHE A 231 21.97 17.57 -6.70
N GLN A 232 22.44 16.41 -7.13
CA GLN A 232 23.71 15.83 -6.65
C GLN A 232 24.95 16.54 -7.21
N ARG A 233 24.80 17.29 -8.30
CA ARG A 233 25.87 18.06 -8.96
C ARG A 233 25.59 19.57 -8.95
N ALA A 234 24.65 20.03 -8.12
CA ALA A 234 24.34 21.45 -8.00
C ALA A 234 25.47 22.20 -7.29
N ASN A 235 25.80 23.40 -7.77
CA ASN A 235 26.70 24.31 -7.08
C ASN A 235 25.93 25.11 -6.02
N TRP A 236 25.69 24.50 -4.85
CA TRP A 236 24.88 25.10 -3.79
C TRP A 236 25.39 26.44 -3.25
N PRO A 237 26.70 26.63 -3.01
CA PRO A 237 27.22 27.92 -2.54
C PRO A 237 26.91 29.07 -3.49
N LEU A 238 27.23 28.91 -4.78
CA LEU A 238 27.02 29.96 -5.79
C LEU A 238 25.52 30.21 -6.01
N LEU A 239 24.73 29.14 -6.10
CA LEU A 239 23.29 29.24 -6.24
C LEU A 239 22.67 30.01 -5.05
N SER A 240 23.10 29.74 -3.82
CA SER A 240 22.60 30.42 -2.62
C SER A 240 22.99 31.91 -2.62
N GLN A 241 24.24 32.23 -2.95
CA GLN A 241 24.72 33.61 -3.04
C GLN A 241 23.93 34.42 -4.09
N VAL A 242 23.70 33.85 -5.28
CA VAL A 242 22.94 34.52 -6.34
C VAL A 242 21.48 34.70 -5.97
N LEU A 243 20.86 33.70 -5.32
CA LEU A 243 19.48 33.81 -4.84
C LEU A 243 19.33 34.92 -3.80
N GLU A 244 20.27 35.05 -2.87
CA GLU A 244 20.24 36.10 -1.84
C GLU A 244 20.23 37.50 -2.46
N GLN A 245 21.03 37.72 -3.52
CA GLN A 245 21.04 38.99 -4.25
C GLN A 245 19.78 39.21 -5.07
N ARG A 246 19.35 38.21 -5.85
CA ARG A 246 18.19 38.36 -6.78
C ARG A 246 16.87 38.48 -6.03
N LEU A 247 16.73 37.85 -4.86
CA LEU A 247 15.48 37.85 -4.09
C LEU A 247 15.25 39.14 -3.27
N ASP A 248 16.21 40.07 -3.20
CA ASP A 248 16.02 41.34 -2.49
C ASP A 248 14.83 42.15 -3.03
N CYS A 249 14.60 42.10 -4.35
CA CYS A 249 13.46 42.77 -4.98
C CYS A 249 12.09 42.24 -4.48
N VAL A 250 12.01 40.96 -4.09
CA VAL A 250 10.77 40.34 -3.57
C VAL A 250 10.40 40.95 -2.22
N SER A 251 11.38 41.34 -1.40
CA SER A 251 11.15 41.96 -0.09
C SER A 251 10.53 43.37 -0.19
N ARG A 252 10.50 43.96 -1.40
CA ARG A 252 9.92 45.28 -1.66
C ARG A 252 8.54 45.21 -2.32
N GLU A 253 8.14 44.03 -2.78
CA GLU A 253 6.85 43.83 -3.45
C GLU A 253 5.72 43.80 -2.42
N GLU A 254 4.65 44.55 -2.68
CA GLU A 254 3.52 44.69 -1.75
C GLU A 254 2.46 43.61 -1.96
N GLY A 255 2.25 43.18 -3.21
CA GLY A 255 1.25 42.18 -3.57
C GLY A 255 1.74 40.76 -3.30
N VAL A 256 0.95 39.95 -2.58
CA VAL A 256 1.36 38.59 -2.19
C VAL A 256 1.52 37.69 -3.42
N ILE A 257 0.57 37.77 -4.35
CA ILE A 257 0.57 36.96 -5.57
C ILE A 257 1.75 37.34 -6.47
N THR A 258 1.96 38.64 -6.69
CA THR A 258 3.08 39.15 -7.48
C THR A 258 4.42 38.75 -6.87
N ALA A 259 4.59 38.94 -5.55
CA ALA A 259 5.81 38.56 -4.84
C ALA A 259 6.09 37.05 -4.98
N TRP A 260 5.06 36.21 -4.87
CA TRP A 260 5.19 34.76 -5.02
C TRP A 260 5.61 34.35 -6.44
N GLU A 261 4.97 34.90 -7.48
CA GLU A 261 5.33 34.59 -8.87
C GLU A 261 6.75 35.06 -9.21
N MET A 262 7.13 36.26 -8.76
CA MET A 262 8.50 36.76 -8.88
C MET A 262 9.50 35.84 -8.18
N TRP A 263 9.22 35.48 -6.93
CA TRP A 263 10.08 34.60 -6.14
C TRP A 263 10.27 33.24 -6.81
N LYS A 264 9.20 32.61 -7.29
CA LYS A 264 9.26 31.32 -8.01
C LYS A 264 10.08 31.43 -9.28
N LYS A 265 9.85 32.48 -10.08
CA LYS A 265 10.57 32.71 -11.33
C LYS A 265 12.07 32.83 -11.06
N ILE A 266 12.46 33.71 -10.13
CA ILE A 266 13.87 33.89 -9.73
C ILE A 266 14.47 32.56 -9.26
N LEU A 267 13.74 31.78 -8.46
CA LEU A 267 14.19 30.48 -7.99
C LEU A 267 14.46 29.53 -9.16
N PHE A 268 13.51 29.35 -10.08
CA PHE A 268 13.63 28.40 -11.18
C PHE A 268 14.67 28.83 -12.22
N ASP A 269 14.75 30.11 -12.57
CA ASP A 269 15.75 30.66 -13.49
C ASP A 269 17.17 30.42 -12.93
N THR A 270 17.36 30.66 -11.63
CA THR A 270 18.66 30.41 -10.97
C THR A 270 18.96 28.91 -10.87
N VAL A 271 17.94 28.06 -10.69
CA VAL A 271 18.13 26.60 -10.71
C VAL A 271 18.54 26.12 -12.10
N GLU A 272 17.94 26.64 -13.17
CA GLU A 272 18.31 26.30 -14.55
C GLU A 272 19.76 26.69 -14.86
N GLU A 273 20.21 27.84 -14.36
CA GLU A 273 21.56 28.37 -14.54
C GLU A 273 22.62 27.52 -13.79
N PHE A 274 22.34 27.12 -12.53
CA PHE A 274 23.36 26.54 -11.64
C PHE A 274 23.17 25.05 -11.30
N VAL A 275 22.11 24.41 -11.78
CA VAL A 275 21.85 22.98 -11.55
C VAL A 275 21.88 22.19 -12.87
N PRO A 276 22.91 21.37 -13.10
CA PRO A 276 22.99 20.54 -14.29
C PRO A 276 21.79 19.59 -14.41
N THR A 277 21.32 19.33 -15.64
CA THR A 277 20.25 18.36 -15.87
C THR A 277 20.80 16.94 -16.08
N LYS A 278 19.96 15.94 -15.81
CA LYS A 278 20.20 14.53 -16.17
C LYS A 278 19.00 13.97 -16.93
N LYS A 279 19.26 13.07 -17.88
CA LYS A 279 18.21 12.31 -18.56
C LYS A 279 17.68 11.20 -17.65
N VAL A 280 16.38 11.15 -17.47
CA VAL A 280 15.65 10.11 -16.73
C VAL A 280 14.57 9.55 -17.65
N GLY A 281 14.50 8.22 -17.77
CA GLY A 281 13.68 7.56 -18.81
C GLY A 281 14.50 7.23 -20.06
N GLY A 282 13.90 6.52 -21.02
CA GLY A 282 14.51 6.16 -22.31
C GLY A 282 15.52 4.99 -22.33
N ARG A 283 16.06 4.56 -21.19
CA ARG A 283 16.80 3.27 -21.08
C ARG A 283 15.94 2.25 -20.35
N ARG A 284 15.78 1.03 -20.91
CA ARG A 284 15.28 -0.13 -20.16
C ARG A 284 16.07 -0.18 -18.85
N LYS A 285 15.41 0.04 -17.70
CA LYS A 285 16.05 -0.11 -16.39
C LYS A 285 16.72 -1.49 -16.39
N LYS A 286 17.96 -1.62 -15.90
CA LYS A 286 18.57 -2.93 -15.69
C LYS A 286 17.56 -3.78 -14.90
N LYS A 287 17.00 -4.83 -15.53
CA LYS A 287 15.86 -5.57 -14.97
C LYS A 287 16.24 -6.14 -13.60
N HIS A 288 17.46 -6.68 -13.50
CA HIS A 288 18.06 -7.10 -12.24
C HIS A 288 19.51 -6.60 -12.07
N PRO A 289 19.87 -6.01 -10.91
CA PRO A 289 21.22 -5.49 -10.67
C PRO A 289 22.34 -6.54 -10.77
N TRP A 290 22.04 -7.81 -10.48
CA TRP A 290 23.01 -8.90 -10.50
C TRP A 290 23.19 -9.56 -11.88
N MET A 291 22.31 -9.31 -12.86
CA MET A 291 22.41 -9.90 -14.20
C MET A 291 23.43 -9.14 -15.07
N THR A 292 24.71 -9.52 -14.94
CA THR A 292 25.83 -8.93 -15.68
C THR A 292 25.90 -9.41 -17.14
N LYS A 293 26.71 -8.74 -17.97
CA LYS A 293 26.97 -9.18 -19.35
C LYS A 293 27.57 -10.60 -19.39
N ALA A 294 28.47 -10.91 -18.47
CA ALA A 294 29.07 -12.24 -18.34
C ALA A 294 28.03 -13.34 -18.03
N LEU A 295 27.07 -13.07 -17.13
CA LEU A 295 25.99 -14.04 -16.86
C LEU A 295 25.08 -14.24 -18.07
N LYS A 296 24.81 -13.19 -18.85
CA LYS A 296 24.04 -13.30 -20.10
C LYS A 296 24.77 -14.13 -21.14
N GLN A 297 26.10 -14.03 -21.21
CA GLN A 297 26.93 -14.89 -22.07
C GLN A 297 26.87 -16.36 -21.62
N LEU A 298 26.96 -16.65 -20.32
CA LEU A 298 26.80 -18.02 -19.81
C LEU A 298 25.42 -18.61 -20.15
N VAL A 299 24.36 -17.79 -20.10
CA VAL A 299 23.01 -18.19 -20.53
C VAL A 299 22.99 -18.51 -22.03
N SER A 300 23.61 -17.68 -22.89
CA SER A 300 23.73 -17.93 -24.33
C SER A 300 24.46 -19.24 -24.62
N ILE A 301 25.64 -19.44 -24.02
CA ILE A 301 26.46 -20.65 -24.19
C ILE A 301 25.68 -21.90 -23.77
N ARG A 302 24.95 -21.83 -22.65
CA ARG A 302 24.08 -22.93 -22.21
C ARG A 302 23.00 -23.26 -23.26
N ASP A 303 22.41 -22.25 -23.88
CA ASP A 303 21.33 -22.42 -24.85
C ASP A 303 21.86 -22.96 -26.19
N GLU A 304 23.05 -22.51 -26.61
CA GLU A 304 23.80 -23.08 -27.74
C GLU A 304 24.10 -24.58 -27.53
N LEU A 305 24.68 -24.94 -26.39
CA LEU A 305 24.96 -26.33 -26.02
C LEU A 305 23.70 -27.20 -25.92
N PHE A 306 22.56 -26.61 -25.51
CA PHE A 306 21.29 -27.31 -25.52
C PHE A 306 20.83 -27.61 -26.94
N GLY A 307 20.95 -26.64 -27.86
CA GLY A 307 20.66 -26.82 -29.28
C GLY A 307 21.54 -27.91 -29.91
N GLU A 308 22.84 -27.92 -29.60
CA GLU A 308 23.77 -28.95 -30.05
C GLU A 308 23.41 -30.35 -29.54
N TRP A 309 23.05 -30.47 -28.26
CA TRP A 309 22.58 -31.74 -27.70
C TRP A 309 21.29 -32.20 -28.38
N ARG A 310 20.31 -31.30 -28.59
CA ARG A 310 19.04 -31.64 -29.24
C ARG A 310 19.21 -32.05 -30.70
N SER A 311 20.22 -31.51 -31.38
CA SER A 311 20.53 -31.85 -32.78
C SER A 311 21.29 -33.17 -32.90
N ALA A 312 22.25 -33.45 -32.01
CA ALA A 312 23.10 -34.63 -32.11
C ALA A 312 22.56 -35.87 -31.37
N GLY A 313 21.78 -35.68 -30.30
CA GLY A 313 21.19 -36.76 -29.52
C GLY A 313 22.15 -37.58 -28.66
N THR A 314 23.45 -37.25 -28.58
CA THR A 314 24.44 -38.06 -27.86
C THR A 314 24.53 -37.75 -26.35
N ASP A 315 24.89 -38.76 -25.56
CA ASP A 315 25.04 -38.62 -24.11
C ASP A 315 26.22 -37.73 -23.72
N GLU A 316 27.28 -37.67 -24.52
CA GLU A 316 28.41 -36.77 -24.29
C GLU A 316 27.94 -35.31 -24.34
N LYS A 317 27.23 -34.92 -25.41
CA LYS A 317 26.68 -33.55 -25.53
C LYS A 317 25.66 -33.25 -24.46
N ARG A 318 24.83 -34.24 -24.07
CA ARG A 318 23.90 -34.12 -22.94
C ARG A 318 24.64 -33.76 -21.66
N GLN A 319 25.73 -34.44 -21.35
CA GLN A 319 26.51 -34.20 -20.14
C GLN A 319 27.19 -32.83 -20.16
N VAL A 320 27.69 -32.39 -21.32
CA VAL A 320 28.24 -31.04 -21.53
C VAL A 320 27.18 -29.97 -21.24
N TYR A 321 25.97 -30.09 -21.81
CA TYR A 321 24.85 -29.21 -21.51
C TYR A 321 24.47 -29.22 -20.02
N LEU A 322 24.35 -30.39 -19.39
CA LEU A 322 23.99 -30.50 -17.97
C LEU A 322 25.02 -29.82 -17.06
N ASN A 323 26.31 -29.92 -17.40
CA ASN A 323 27.39 -29.19 -16.73
C ASN A 323 27.22 -27.68 -16.89
N ALA A 324 27.05 -27.18 -18.12
CA ALA A 324 26.83 -25.76 -18.40
C ALA A 324 25.58 -25.21 -17.69
N ARG A 325 24.49 -25.99 -17.66
CA ARG A 325 23.25 -25.66 -16.95
C ARG A 325 23.47 -25.52 -15.44
N ARG A 326 24.19 -26.47 -14.82
CA ARG A 326 24.53 -26.42 -13.39
C ARG A 326 25.41 -25.21 -13.07
N SER A 327 26.47 -24.99 -13.84
CA SER A 327 27.41 -23.88 -13.67
C SER A 327 26.74 -22.52 -13.84
N THR A 328 25.89 -22.36 -14.87
CA THR A 328 25.14 -21.12 -15.11
C THR A 328 24.18 -20.80 -13.97
N ARG A 329 23.42 -21.80 -13.50
CA ARG A 329 22.52 -21.64 -12.34
C ARG A 329 23.29 -21.28 -11.06
N ALA A 330 24.44 -21.92 -10.82
CA ALA A 330 25.29 -21.61 -9.68
C ALA A 330 25.81 -20.16 -9.75
N ALA A 331 26.29 -19.73 -10.93
CA ALA A 331 26.80 -18.38 -11.15
C ALA A 331 25.73 -17.29 -10.94
N ILE A 332 24.51 -17.48 -11.46
CA ILE A 332 23.39 -16.53 -11.28
C ILE A 332 23.03 -16.39 -9.79
N ARG A 333 22.96 -17.52 -9.07
CA ARG A 333 22.64 -17.52 -7.64
C ARG A 333 23.75 -16.87 -6.82
N ALA A 334 25.01 -17.17 -7.11
CA ALA A 334 26.17 -16.56 -6.46
C ALA A 334 26.19 -15.05 -6.67
N ALA A 335 26.00 -14.56 -7.90
CA ALA A 335 25.96 -13.12 -8.19
C ALA A 335 24.81 -12.40 -7.48
N ARG A 336 23.63 -13.02 -7.39
CA ARG A 336 22.51 -12.47 -6.61
C ARG A 336 22.86 -12.40 -5.12
N ASP A 337 23.38 -13.49 -4.56
CA ASP A 337 23.68 -13.57 -3.13
C ASP A 337 24.83 -12.62 -2.76
N GLU A 338 25.83 -12.46 -3.63
CA GLU A 338 26.88 -11.45 -3.51
C GLU A 338 26.30 -10.02 -3.55
N TRP A 339 25.41 -9.72 -4.50
CA TRP A 339 24.75 -8.42 -4.56
C TRP A 339 23.92 -8.13 -3.29
N LEU A 340 23.19 -9.12 -2.79
CA LEU A 340 22.44 -9.04 -1.53
C LEU A 340 23.37 -8.86 -0.32
N TRP A 341 24.55 -9.47 -0.34
CA TRP A 341 25.57 -9.31 0.68
C TRP A 341 26.17 -7.89 0.64
N ARG A 342 26.48 -7.36 -0.56
CA ARG A 342 26.99 -6.00 -0.78
C ARG A 342 26.01 -4.92 -0.34
N LEU A 343 24.70 -5.12 -0.55
CA LEU A 343 23.66 -4.24 0.03
C LEU A 343 23.81 -4.11 1.55
N GLY A 344 24.30 -5.18 2.19
CA GLY A 344 24.58 -5.27 3.60
C GLY A 344 25.96 -4.83 4.05
N LEU A 345 26.82 -4.31 3.17
CA LEU A 345 28.06 -3.61 3.49
C LEU A 345 27.82 -2.10 3.66
N GLY A 346 26.86 -1.51 2.94
CA GLY A 346 26.47 -0.12 3.12
C GLY A 346 25.93 0.17 4.54
N LYS A 347 25.78 1.43 4.94
CA LYS A 347 25.14 1.77 6.23
C LYS A 347 23.79 1.04 6.36
N SER A 348 23.45 0.56 7.56
CA SER A 348 22.26 -0.26 7.86
C SER A 348 20.92 0.33 7.39
N HIS A 349 20.89 1.62 7.02
CA HIS A 349 19.73 2.34 6.50
C HIS A 349 19.88 2.74 5.01
N SER A 350 20.65 1.99 4.22
CA SER A 350 20.87 2.36 2.81
C SER A 350 19.54 2.44 2.06
N LYS A 351 19.37 3.52 1.29
CA LYS A 351 18.19 3.74 0.43
C LYS A 351 17.98 2.58 -0.54
N GLU A 352 19.05 1.87 -0.90
CA GLU A 352 19.04 0.74 -1.81
C GLU A 352 18.44 -0.53 -1.18
N LEU A 353 18.81 -0.85 0.06
CA LEU A 353 18.23 -1.97 0.79
C LEU A 353 16.71 -1.78 0.93
N TRP A 354 16.29 -0.58 1.36
CA TRP A 354 14.87 -0.28 1.50
C TRP A 354 14.13 -0.23 0.16
N ARG A 355 14.80 0.20 -0.91
CA ARG A 355 14.24 0.13 -2.28
C ARG A 355 14.03 -1.32 -2.70
N TYR A 356 14.98 -2.22 -2.41
CA TYR A 356 14.85 -3.65 -2.69
C TYR A 356 13.74 -4.30 -1.85
N ILE A 357 13.72 -4.09 -0.53
CA ILE A 357 12.66 -4.63 0.35
C ILE A 357 11.28 -4.14 -0.11
N ASN A 358 11.13 -2.82 -0.33
CA ASN A 358 9.89 -2.25 -0.83
C ASN A 358 9.55 -2.78 -2.23
N SER A 359 10.55 -3.12 -3.05
CA SER A 359 10.35 -3.73 -4.36
C SER A 359 9.63 -5.09 -4.30
N LYS A 360 9.86 -5.82 -3.21
CA LYS A 360 9.30 -7.15 -2.98
C LYS A 360 8.03 -7.10 -2.14
N ALA A 361 7.95 -6.18 -1.19
CA ALA A 361 6.85 -6.05 -0.24
C ALA A 361 5.65 -5.27 -0.79
N LYS A 362 5.91 -4.17 -1.49
CA LYS A 362 4.84 -3.34 -2.06
C LYS A 362 4.40 -3.96 -3.37
N VAL A 363 3.10 -4.18 -3.52
CA VAL A 363 2.49 -4.26 -4.84
C VAL A 363 2.62 -2.85 -5.41
N PRO A 364 3.25 -2.63 -6.59
CA PRO A 364 3.06 -1.39 -7.33
C PRO A 364 1.57 -1.09 -7.34
N PHE A 365 1.22 0.16 -7.04
CA PHE A 365 -0.15 0.63 -7.20
C PHE A 365 -0.45 0.64 -8.70
N GLU A 366 -0.97 -0.47 -9.20
CA GLU A 366 -1.46 -0.65 -10.57
C GLU A 366 -2.49 -1.79 -10.52
N ALA A 367 -3.58 -1.62 -9.76
CA ALA A 367 -4.81 -2.24 -10.22
C ALA A 367 -5.09 -1.55 -11.55
N SER A 368 -4.68 -2.15 -12.67
CA SER A 368 -4.81 -1.58 -14.01
C SER A 368 -6.27 -1.60 -14.49
N ILE A 369 -7.16 -2.05 -13.60
CA ILE A 369 -8.52 -2.47 -13.88
C ILE A 369 -9.34 -2.12 -12.64
N PHE A 370 -10.42 -1.39 -12.85
CA PHE A 370 -11.43 -1.06 -11.84
C PHE A 370 -12.81 -1.45 -12.34
N GLU A 371 -13.70 -1.78 -11.41
CA GLU A 371 -15.13 -1.89 -11.69
C GLU A 371 -15.78 -0.54 -11.39
N ILE A 372 -16.29 0.10 -12.42
CA ILE A 372 -16.91 1.42 -12.40
C ILE A 372 -18.28 1.29 -13.07
N ASP A 373 -19.34 1.53 -12.31
CA ASP A 373 -20.73 1.51 -12.81
C ASP A 373 -21.11 0.19 -13.52
N GLY A 374 -20.64 -0.94 -12.96
CA GLY A 374 -20.84 -2.28 -13.51
C GLY A 374 -20.00 -2.61 -14.75
N ARG A 375 -19.12 -1.69 -15.18
CA ARG A 375 -18.20 -1.85 -16.30
C ARG A 375 -16.76 -1.95 -15.82
N THR A 376 -15.96 -2.70 -16.55
CA THR A 376 -14.54 -2.81 -16.28
C THR A 376 -13.78 -1.71 -17.02
N VAL A 377 -13.09 -0.85 -16.29
CA VAL A 377 -12.33 0.28 -16.82
C VAL A 377 -10.84 0.08 -16.63
N THR A 378 -10.07 0.27 -17.71
CA THR A 378 -8.60 0.12 -17.73
C THR A 378 -7.86 1.39 -18.14
N SER A 379 -8.57 2.40 -18.63
CA SER A 379 -7.99 3.69 -19.00
C SER A 379 -7.54 4.45 -17.77
N ALA A 380 -6.25 4.78 -17.69
CA ALA A 380 -5.70 5.55 -16.58
C ALA A 380 -6.37 6.93 -16.43
N GLN A 381 -6.82 7.53 -17.53
CA GLN A 381 -7.56 8.80 -17.51
C GLN A 381 -8.94 8.63 -16.88
N GLU A 382 -9.71 7.65 -17.35
CA GLU A 382 -11.06 7.38 -16.84
C GLU A 382 -11.04 6.97 -15.36
N ILE A 383 -10.04 6.19 -14.96
CA ILE A 383 -9.80 5.83 -13.55
C ILE A 383 -9.48 7.09 -12.72
N ALA A 384 -8.62 7.99 -13.22
CA ALA A 384 -8.33 9.25 -12.55
C ALA A 384 -9.59 10.11 -12.37
N GLU A 385 -10.41 10.24 -13.41
CA GLU A 385 -11.67 10.99 -13.34
C GLU A 385 -12.65 10.36 -12.33
N LYS A 386 -12.82 9.03 -12.34
CA LYS A 386 -13.74 8.38 -11.40
C LYS A 386 -13.27 8.50 -9.95
N PHE A 387 -11.97 8.40 -9.69
CA PHE A 387 -11.45 8.72 -8.35
C PHE A 387 -11.75 10.17 -7.96
N SER A 388 -11.63 11.11 -8.89
CA SER A 388 -11.96 12.52 -8.65
C SER A 388 -13.44 12.67 -8.27
N GLU A 389 -14.35 12.06 -9.03
CA GLU A 389 -15.80 12.06 -8.77
C GLU A 389 -16.13 11.47 -7.38
N VAL A 390 -15.55 10.30 -7.06
CA VAL A 390 -15.77 9.65 -5.75
C VAL A 390 -15.26 10.51 -4.61
N PHE A 391 -14.07 11.08 -4.71
CA PHE A 391 -13.54 11.94 -3.66
C PHE A 391 -14.32 13.24 -3.53
N GLN A 392 -14.81 13.80 -4.63
CA GLN A 392 -15.68 14.99 -4.61
C GLN A 392 -17.02 14.69 -3.93
N SER A 393 -17.58 13.50 -4.13
CA SER A 393 -18.83 13.05 -3.48
C SER A 393 -18.72 12.97 -1.95
N ASN A 394 -17.50 12.94 -1.39
CA ASN A 394 -17.28 12.92 0.05
C ASN A 394 -17.60 14.25 0.71
N PHE A 395 -17.46 15.35 -0.05
CA PHE A 395 -17.64 16.70 0.47
C PHE A 395 -19.09 16.94 0.89
N ALA A 396 -19.27 17.63 2.01
CA ALA A 396 -20.55 18.17 2.40
C ALA A 396 -20.98 19.23 1.37
N ARG A 397 -22.23 19.16 0.90
CA ARG A 397 -22.76 20.19 0.00
C ARG A 397 -22.80 21.53 0.72
N ALA A 398 -22.22 22.55 0.09
CA ALA A 398 -22.14 23.89 0.61
C ALA A 398 -23.52 24.55 0.59
N GLN A 399 -24.37 24.34 1.61
CA GLN A 399 -25.56 25.19 1.82
C GLN A 399 -26.31 25.10 3.16
N THR A 400 -25.96 24.26 4.14
CA THR A 400 -26.79 24.18 5.37
C THR A 400 -26.34 25.06 6.54
N PHE A 401 -25.13 25.63 6.51
CA PHE A 401 -24.60 26.39 7.65
C PHE A 401 -23.87 27.67 7.22
N PRO A 402 -24.58 28.73 6.80
CA PRO A 402 -23.96 30.00 6.45
C PRO A 402 -23.15 30.54 7.64
N TYR A 403 -21.90 30.92 7.39
CA TYR A 403 -21.10 31.68 8.34
C TYR A 403 -21.69 33.10 8.43
N VAL A 404 -22.39 33.40 9.51
CA VAL A 404 -22.77 34.77 9.83
C VAL A 404 -21.59 35.38 10.58
N ARG A 405 -20.83 36.29 9.93
CA ARG A 405 -19.87 37.15 10.62
C ARG A 405 -20.65 37.93 11.69
N ARG A 406 -20.62 37.46 12.95
CA ARG A 406 -21.10 38.28 14.06
C ARG A 406 -20.15 39.47 14.17
N ASN A 407 -20.71 40.67 14.09
CA ASN A 407 -19.99 41.91 14.38
C ASN A 407 -19.23 41.76 15.71
N ALA A 408 -18.01 42.27 15.75
CA ALA A 408 -17.02 42.11 16.83
C ALA A 408 -17.42 42.73 18.20
N HIS A 409 -18.71 42.97 18.44
CA HIS A 409 -19.25 43.59 19.64
C HIS A 409 -19.86 42.59 20.64
N ALA A 410 -19.83 41.28 20.36
CA ALA A 410 -20.03 40.29 21.42
C ALA A 410 -18.71 40.13 22.19
N THR A 411 -18.54 40.95 23.23
CA THR A 411 -17.48 40.85 24.23
C THR A 411 -17.38 39.42 24.77
N SER A 412 -16.47 38.62 24.21
CA SER A 412 -15.90 37.49 24.94
C SER A 412 -14.81 38.07 25.83
N THR A 413 -15.00 38.00 27.14
CA THR A 413 -14.04 38.36 28.19
C THR A 413 -12.78 37.48 28.21
N THR A 414 -12.56 36.65 27.19
CA THR A 414 -11.43 35.72 27.11
C THR A 414 -10.27 36.28 26.28
N ALA A 415 -9.03 35.97 26.70
CA ALA A 415 -7.80 36.40 26.01
C ALA A 415 -7.83 36.04 24.52
N GLN A 416 -7.61 36.98 23.61
CA GLN A 416 -7.59 36.73 22.18
C GLN A 416 -6.21 36.26 21.70
N PHE A 417 -6.18 35.53 20.57
CA PHE A 417 -4.92 35.18 19.91
C PHE A 417 -4.20 36.46 19.46
N ARG A 418 -2.97 36.69 19.95
CA ARG A 418 -2.22 37.96 19.77
C ARG A 418 -1.63 38.17 18.36
N GLY A 419 -2.10 37.42 17.37
CA GLY A 419 -1.57 37.44 16.00
C GLY A 419 -0.33 36.57 15.81
N LEU A 420 0.05 36.37 14.55
CA LEU A 420 1.13 35.47 14.15
C LEU A 420 2.50 36.17 14.22
N GLN A 421 3.45 35.58 14.96
CA GLN A 421 4.83 36.05 15.00
C GLN A 421 5.66 35.38 13.89
N LEU A 422 6.29 36.19 13.04
CA LEU A 422 7.12 35.72 11.93
C LEU A 422 8.53 36.30 12.03
N ALA A 423 9.53 35.44 11.88
CA ALA A 423 10.94 35.84 11.88
C ALA A 423 11.73 35.04 10.83
N PRO A 424 12.63 35.68 10.05
CA PRO A 424 13.44 34.99 9.04
C PRO A 424 14.23 33.80 9.61
N ALA A 425 14.82 33.96 10.80
CA ALA A 425 15.55 32.90 11.48
C ALA A 425 14.68 31.65 11.75
N HIS A 426 13.41 31.85 12.11
CA HIS A 426 12.47 30.74 12.32
C HIS A 426 12.10 30.06 11.00
N VAL A 427 11.86 30.84 9.93
CA VAL A 427 11.62 30.31 8.57
C VAL A 427 12.81 29.48 8.11
N GLN A 428 14.03 29.99 8.25
CA GLN A 428 15.27 29.27 7.93
C GLN A 428 15.37 27.93 8.67
N PHE A 429 15.13 27.95 9.98
CA PHE A 429 15.14 26.74 10.82
C PHE A 429 14.16 25.68 10.32
N LEU A 430 12.95 26.09 9.91
CA LEU A 430 11.94 25.18 9.39
C LEU A 430 12.32 24.62 8.01
N LEU A 431 12.85 25.45 7.11
CA LEU A 431 13.31 25.05 5.77
C LEU A 431 14.38 23.95 5.85
N GLN A 432 15.37 24.11 6.73
CA GLN A 432 16.43 23.11 6.95
C GLN A 432 15.87 21.76 7.44
N ARG A 433 14.76 21.78 8.18
CA ARG A 433 14.12 20.59 8.78
C ARG A 433 12.97 20.01 7.97
N ILE A 434 12.69 20.51 6.77
CA ILE A 434 11.66 19.94 5.89
C ILE A 434 11.92 18.44 5.68
N LYS A 435 10.88 17.59 5.76
CA LYS A 435 11.03 16.17 5.43
C LYS A 435 11.14 16.03 3.91
N THR A 436 12.01 15.13 3.44
CA THR A 436 12.11 14.85 1.99
C THR A 436 10.81 14.20 1.52
N ALA A 437 9.98 14.96 0.82
CA ALA A 437 8.68 14.55 0.29
C ALA A 437 8.58 14.85 -1.22
N ALA A 438 7.52 14.36 -1.86
CA ALA A 438 7.21 14.76 -3.23
C ALA A 438 6.90 16.26 -3.29
N PRO A 439 7.32 16.98 -4.35
CA PRO A 439 6.95 18.37 -4.56
C PRO A 439 5.43 18.49 -4.78
N GLY A 440 4.87 19.64 -4.44
CA GLY A 440 3.50 19.99 -4.79
C GLY A 440 3.37 20.37 -6.27
N CYS A 441 2.24 20.98 -6.63
CA CYS A 441 1.97 21.46 -7.98
C CYS A 441 2.94 22.58 -8.42
N ASP A 442 3.54 23.28 -7.46
CA ASP A 442 4.57 24.30 -7.65
C ASP A 442 5.93 23.75 -8.15
N GLY A 443 6.15 22.43 -8.13
CA GLY A 443 7.40 21.81 -8.55
C GLY A 443 8.60 22.04 -7.61
N ILE A 444 8.42 22.73 -6.48
CA ILE A 444 9.51 23.09 -5.56
C ILE A 444 9.90 21.88 -4.72
N THR A 445 11.19 21.55 -4.72
CA THR A 445 11.70 20.32 -4.08
C THR A 445 12.36 20.58 -2.73
N ALA A 446 12.25 19.62 -1.81
CA ALA A 446 12.87 19.72 -0.48
C ALA A 446 14.39 19.97 -0.50
N PRO A 447 15.20 19.40 -1.41
CA PRO A 447 16.62 19.72 -1.51
C PRO A 447 16.90 21.21 -1.79
N LEU A 448 16.11 21.88 -2.64
CA LEU A 448 16.27 23.31 -2.90
C LEU A 448 16.07 24.12 -1.63
N LEU A 449 14.93 23.90 -0.96
CA LEU A 449 14.58 24.62 0.26
C LEU A 449 15.60 24.42 1.39
N LYS A 450 16.17 23.22 1.52
CA LYS A 450 17.16 22.91 2.56
C LYS A 450 18.51 23.57 2.33
N ASN A 451 19.04 23.41 1.13
CA ASN A 451 20.41 23.85 0.84
C ASN A 451 20.49 25.37 0.69
N CYS A 452 19.39 26.03 0.31
CA CYS A 452 19.32 27.49 0.13
C CYS A 452 18.57 28.17 1.29
N ALA A 453 18.36 27.48 2.41
CA ALA A 453 17.46 27.94 3.48
C ALA A 453 17.77 29.35 3.99
N ALA A 454 19.06 29.71 4.10
CA ALA A 454 19.49 31.03 4.53
C ALA A 454 19.01 32.12 3.54
N SER A 455 19.38 31.97 2.27
CA SER A 455 19.08 32.91 1.18
C SER A 455 17.58 33.05 0.87
N LEU A 456 16.78 32.01 1.16
CA LEU A 456 15.34 32.03 0.92
C LEU A 456 14.53 32.61 2.09
N SER A 457 15.11 32.65 3.30
CA SER A 457 14.35 32.85 4.53
C SER A 457 13.71 34.24 4.65
N SER A 458 14.45 35.31 4.33
CA SER A 458 13.98 36.69 4.44
C SER A 458 12.85 36.99 3.47
N SER A 459 13.01 36.64 2.19
CA SER A 459 11.99 36.87 1.15
C SER A 459 10.72 36.06 1.39
N LEU A 460 10.84 34.80 1.83
CA LEU A 460 9.68 34.00 2.24
C LEU A 460 9.00 34.55 3.49
N CYS A 461 9.76 35.03 4.47
CA CYS A 461 9.21 35.67 5.68
C CYS A 461 8.38 36.90 5.32
N HIS A 462 8.86 37.72 4.37
CA HIS A 462 8.10 38.85 3.84
C HIS A 462 6.79 38.42 3.19
N ILE A 463 6.83 37.43 2.27
CA ILE A 463 5.61 36.90 1.62
C ILE A 463 4.62 36.36 2.67
N PHE A 464 5.10 35.64 3.70
CA PHE A 464 4.26 35.13 4.78
C PHE A 464 3.60 36.26 5.58
N GLN A 465 4.34 37.33 5.89
CA GLN A 465 3.82 38.48 6.63
C GLN A 465 2.78 39.26 5.83
N ARG A 466 2.99 39.41 4.52
CA ARG A 466 2.00 40.03 3.62
C ARG A 466 0.78 39.13 3.44
N SER A 467 0.97 37.82 3.32
CA SER A 467 -0.11 36.85 3.21
C SER A 467 -1.02 36.89 4.44
N ILE A 468 -0.46 36.87 5.66
CA ILE A 468 -1.27 36.89 6.89
C ILE A 468 -2.07 38.20 7.02
N SER A 469 -1.45 39.35 6.76
CA SER A 469 -2.08 40.68 6.94
C SER A 469 -3.15 41.01 5.88
N SER A 470 -2.93 40.60 4.62
CA SER A 470 -3.90 40.81 3.54
C SER A 470 -5.02 39.76 3.50
N GLY A 471 -4.73 38.53 3.96
CA GLY A 471 -5.56 37.35 3.73
C GLY A 471 -5.36 36.73 2.34
N GLU A 472 -4.46 37.24 1.51
CA GLU A 472 -4.17 36.66 0.19
C GLU A 472 -3.27 35.44 0.30
N ILE A 473 -3.57 34.39 -0.48
CA ILE A 473 -2.83 33.13 -0.47
C ILE A 473 -2.55 32.71 -1.91
N PRO A 474 -1.29 32.43 -2.27
CA PRO A 474 -0.93 31.89 -3.58
C PRO A 474 -1.73 30.63 -3.93
N VAL A 475 -2.20 30.56 -5.19
CA VAL A 475 -2.99 29.43 -5.70
C VAL A 475 -2.24 28.11 -5.53
N ASP A 476 -0.92 28.10 -5.74
CA ASP A 476 -0.06 26.93 -5.54
C ASP A 476 -0.15 26.30 -4.14
N TRP A 477 -0.44 27.11 -3.11
CA TRP A 477 -0.58 26.65 -1.73
C TRP A 477 -1.99 26.08 -1.47
N LYS A 478 -2.95 26.44 -2.32
CA LYS A 478 -4.35 25.99 -2.28
C LYS A 478 -4.64 24.81 -3.21
N THR A 479 -3.76 24.52 -4.18
CA THR A 479 -3.90 23.39 -5.11
C THR A 479 -3.22 22.12 -4.59
N ALA A 480 -3.94 20.99 -4.64
CA ALA A 480 -3.44 19.68 -4.24
C ALA A 480 -3.37 18.68 -5.39
N ALA A 481 -2.28 17.92 -5.47
CA ALA A 481 -2.21 16.70 -6.28
C ALA A 481 -2.57 15.50 -5.40
N VAL A 482 -3.70 14.84 -5.69
CA VAL A 482 -4.24 13.74 -4.88
C VAL A 482 -3.77 12.41 -5.43
N THR A 483 -3.20 11.55 -4.58
CA THR A 483 -2.89 10.16 -4.92
C THR A 483 -3.83 9.20 -4.18
N PRO A 484 -4.58 8.32 -4.88
CA PRO A 484 -5.42 7.32 -4.24
C PRO A 484 -4.56 6.31 -3.47
N LEU A 485 -4.84 6.13 -2.17
CA LEU A 485 -4.17 5.15 -1.32
C LEU A 485 -5.14 4.06 -0.88
N TYR A 486 -4.89 2.82 -1.29
CA TYR A 486 -5.72 1.68 -0.93
C TYR A 486 -5.84 1.51 0.60
N LYS A 487 -7.07 1.35 1.09
CA LYS A 487 -7.41 1.17 2.50
C LYS A 487 -7.65 -0.32 2.81
N ASP A 488 -8.74 -0.89 2.30
CA ASP A 488 -9.28 -2.22 2.61
C ASP A 488 -10.25 -2.71 1.52
N GLY A 489 -10.93 -3.86 1.68
CA GLY A 489 -11.92 -4.33 0.70
C GLY A 489 -11.36 -4.84 -0.64
N SER A 490 -12.13 -4.68 -1.72
CA SER A 490 -11.68 -5.00 -3.08
C SER A 490 -10.78 -3.90 -3.61
N LYS A 491 -9.67 -4.26 -4.27
CA LYS A 491 -8.78 -3.31 -4.93
C LYS A 491 -9.33 -2.75 -6.23
N GLU A 492 -10.35 -3.39 -6.79
CA GLU A 492 -10.98 -3.01 -8.05
C GLU A 492 -12.11 -1.99 -7.83
N ASP A 493 -12.50 -1.76 -6.58
CA ASP A 493 -13.50 -0.78 -6.19
C ASP A 493 -12.83 0.53 -5.72
N VAL A 494 -13.17 1.62 -6.38
CA VAL A 494 -12.64 2.97 -6.13
C VAL A 494 -13.03 3.52 -4.74
N GLN A 495 -14.14 3.05 -4.13
CA GLN A 495 -14.59 3.48 -2.79
C GLN A 495 -13.63 3.04 -1.67
N ASN A 496 -12.80 2.03 -1.95
CA ASN A 496 -11.86 1.43 -1.02
C ASN A 496 -10.51 2.16 -0.91
N TYR A 497 -10.44 3.38 -1.46
CA TYR A 497 -9.23 4.21 -1.49
C TYR A 497 -9.43 5.51 -0.71
N ARG A 498 -8.36 6.01 -0.11
CA ARG A 498 -8.30 7.31 0.56
C ARG A 498 -7.59 8.34 -0.34
N PRO A 499 -8.07 9.59 -0.41
CA PRO A 499 -7.33 10.67 -1.05
C PRO A 499 -6.13 11.08 -0.18
N ILE A 500 -4.91 11.10 -0.75
CA ILE A 500 -3.74 11.68 -0.08
C ILE A 500 -3.29 12.91 -0.86
N SER A 501 -3.42 14.09 -0.25
CA SER A 501 -3.07 15.35 -0.89
C SER A 501 -1.58 15.66 -0.75
N VAL A 502 -0.94 15.94 -1.88
CA VAL A 502 0.41 16.54 -1.95
C VAL A 502 0.25 18.03 -2.27
N THR A 503 0.56 18.87 -1.29
CA THR A 503 0.50 20.34 -1.38
C THR A 503 1.90 20.97 -1.38
N SER A 504 1.98 22.26 -1.69
CA SER A 504 3.23 23.05 -1.70
C SER A 504 4.07 22.85 -0.43
N LEU A 505 5.37 22.63 -0.61
CA LEU A 505 6.30 22.54 0.53
C LEU A 505 6.49 23.89 1.23
N VAL A 506 6.42 24.99 0.48
CA VAL A 506 6.50 26.35 1.03
C VAL A 506 5.22 26.67 1.81
N GLY A 507 4.05 26.36 1.24
CA GLY A 507 2.78 26.48 1.96
C GLY A 507 2.79 25.73 3.29
N LYS A 508 3.33 24.49 3.32
CA LYS A 508 3.49 23.71 4.56
C LYS A 508 4.41 24.34 5.61
N VAL A 509 5.34 25.21 5.21
CA VAL A 509 6.15 25.99 6.17
C VAL A 509 5.28 27.04 6.82
N MET A 510 4.53 27.83 6.04
CA MET A 510 3.60 28.82 6.58
C MET A 510 2.57 28.18 7.52
N GLU A 511 1.92 27.09 7.07
CA GLU A 511 0.98 26.32 7.88
C GLU A 511 1.60 25.84 9.20
N ARG A 512 2.88 25.45 9.19
CA ARG A 512 3.59 25.00 10.40
C ARG A 512 3.79 26.12 11.40
N ILE A 513 4.19 27.30 10.94
CA ILE A 513 4.39 28.46 11.81
C ILE A 513 3.06 28.81 12.50
N LEU A 514 1.98 28.87 11.72
CA LEU A 514 0.65 29.14 12.26
C LEU A 514 0.19 28.04 13.22
N ARG A 515 0.35 26.77 12.85
CA ARG A 515 -0.03 25.64 13.69
C ARG A 515 0.69 25.68 15.04
N ASP A 516 1.99 25.90 15.07
CA ASP A 516 2.78 25.80 16.31
C ASP A 516 2.32 26.84 17.34
N GLN A 517 2.11 28.10 16.90
CA GLN A 517 1.60 29.17 17.76
C GLN A 517 0.12 29.00 18.12
N LEU A 518 -0.70 28.55 17.17
CA LEU A 518 -2.13 28.34 17.42
C LEU A 518 -2.37 27.18 18.39
N THR A 519 -1.61 26.09 18.28
CA THR A 519 -1.66 24.97 19.23
C THR A 519 -1.30 25.45 20.64
N GLU A 520 -0.23 26.23 20.79
CA GLU A 520 0.18 26.76 22.10
C GLU A 520 -0.95 27.58 22.75
N PHE A 521 -1.59 28.46 21.98
CA PHE A 521 -2.74 29.23 22.45
C PHE A 521 -3.94 28.36 22.85
N LEU A 522 -4.31 27.38 22.03
CA LEU A 522 -5.48 26.53 22.27
C LEU A 522 -5.28 25.58 23.46
N GLU A 523 -4.07 25.04 23.63
CA GLU A 523 -3.71 24.22 24.80
C GLU A 523 -3.64 25.09 26.07
N ALA A 524 -3.11 26.32 26.01
CA ALA A 524 -3.09 27.23 27.14
C ALA A 524 -4.50 27.65 27.61
N LYS A 525 -5.49 27.59 26.72
CA LYS A 525 -6.91 27.83 27.01
C LYS A 525 -7.69 26.58 27.43
N ASP A 526 -7.04 25.42 27.49
CA ASP A 526 -7.67 24.13 27.80
C ASP A 526 -8.89 23.83 26.91
N ILE A 527 -8.81 24.19 25.62
CA ILE A 527 -9.91 23.96 24.66
C ILE A 527 -10.07 22.48 24.35
N PHE A 528 -8.98 21.73 24.35
CA PHE A 528 -9.00 20.32 23.97
C PHE A 528 -9.28 19.42 25.18
N PRO A 529 -10.40 18.68 25.16
CA PRO A 529 -10.80 17.84 26.28
C PRO A 529 -9.74 16.78 26.60
N ALA A 530 -9.61 16.40 27.88
CA ALA A 530 -8.62 15.42 28.32
C ALA A 530 -8.77 14.05 27.64
N SER A 531 -10.00 13.70 27.24
CA SER A 531 -10.36 12.49 26.51
C SER A 531 -9.95 12.48 25.03
N GLN A 532 -9.57 13.63 24.45
CA GLN A 532 -9.06 13.69 23.09
C GLN A 532 -7.55 13.43 23.08
N HIS A 533 -7.14 12.31 22.48
CA HIS A 533 -5.75 11.90 22.35
C HIS A 533 -5.19 12.05 20.92
N GLY A 534 -6.07 12.16 19.92
CA GLY A 534 -5.68 12.28 18.52
C GLY A 534 -4.89 13.55 18.26
N PHE A 535 -3.76 13.44 17.55
CA PHE A 535 -2.92 14.57 17.10
C PHE A 535 -2.42 15.55 18.18
N ARG A 536 -2.53 15.21 19.46
CA ARG A 536 -2.03 16.03 20.57
C ARG A 536 -0.65 15.59 21.02
N ALA A 537 0.14 16.54 21.49
CA ALA A 537 1.47 16.26 22.01
C ALA A 537 1.37 15.36 23.25
N ARG A 538 2.31 14.41 23.39
CA ARG A 538 2.39 13.45 24.51
C ARG A 538 1.19 12.51 24.67
N ARG A 539 0.22 12.53 23.74
CA ARG A 539 -0.91 11.61 23.65
C ARG A 539 -0.68 10.64 22.47
N SER A 540 -1.18 9.42 22.59
CA SER A 540 -1.06 8.35 21.60
C SER A 540 -2.21 7.35 21.72
N CYS A 541 -2.38 6.47 20.72
CA CYS A 541 -3.33 5.37 20.83
C CYS A 541 -3.05 4.52 22.08
N THR A 542 -1.78 4.25 22.39
CA THR A 542 -1.39 3.49 23.59
C THR A 542 -1.86 4.17 24.87
N THR A 543 -1.67 5.49 25.02
CA THR A 543 -2.11 6.22 26.23
C THR A 543 -3.62 6.19 26.42
N LEU A 544 -4.40 6.27 25.34
CA LEU A 544 -5.86 6.18 25.44
C LEU A 544 -6.27 4.76 25.85
N LEU A 545 -5.77 3.76 25.13
CA LEU A 545 -6.11 2.37 25.39
C LEU A 545 -5.69 1.92 26.79
N THR A 546 -4.52 2.34 27.28
CA THR A 546 -4.07 2.02 28.64
C THR A 546 -5.03 2.61 29.68
N GLY A 547 -5.41 3.88 29.57
CA GLY A 547 -6.37 4.48 30.52
C GLY A 547 -7.75 3.84 30.45
N LEU A 548 -8.23 3.57 29.23
CA LEU A 548 -9.54 2.94 29.01
C LEU A 548 -9.60 1.52 29.59
N PHE A 549 -8.60 0.70 29.30
CA PHE A 549 -8.57 -0.68 29.79
C PHE A 549 -8.33 -0.75 31.29
N ASP A 550 -7.49 0.12 31.85
CA ASP A 550 -7.29 0.22 33.29
C ASP A 550 -8.62 0.49 34.02
N ALA A 551 -9.38 1.49 33.54
CA ALA A 551 -10.71 1.80 34.07
C ALA A 551 -11.66 0.60 33.98
N TRP A 552 -11.76 -0.04 32.81
CA TRP A 552 -12.62 -1.22 32.64
C TRP A 552 -12.18 -2.39 33.51
N THR A 553 -10.88 -2.66 33.62
CA THR A 553 -10.39 -3.75 34.47
C THR A 553 -10.64 -3.50 35.95
N ALA A 554 -10.47 -2.25 36.42
CA ALA A 554 -10.76 -1.88 37.80
C ALA A 554 -12.22 -2.16 38.16
N ILE A 555 -13.16 -1.76 37.29
CA ILE A 555 -14.61 -2.03 37.47
C ILE A 555 -14.89 -3.54 37.57
N LEU A 556 -14.25 -4.34 36.70
CA LEU A 556 -14.44 -5.79 36.68
C LEU A 556 -13.79 -6.50 37.89
N ASP A 557 -12.76 -5.90 38.49
CA ASP A 557 -12.07 -6.43 39.67
C ASP A 557 -12.80 -6.07 40.97
N GLU A 558 -13.43 -4.90 41.04
CA GLU A 558 -14.16 -4.41 42.23
C GLU A 558 -15.41 -5.24 42.54
N ARG A 559 -16.17 -5.64 41.52
CA ARG A 559 -17.43 -6.37 41.71
C ARG A 559 -17.59 -7.50 40.69
N SER A 560 -17.66 -8.73 41.21
CA SER A 560 -17.94 -9.92 40.40
C SER A 560 -19.31 -9.79 39.73
N GLY A 561 -19.36 -10.04 38.42
CA GLY A 561 -20.57 -9.88 37.62
C GLY A 561 -20.85 -8.46 37.15
N SER A 562 -19.87 -7.54 37.20
CA SER A 562 -20.00 -6.21 36.59
C SER A 562 -20.01 -6.29 35.07
N HIS A 563 -20.74 -5.35 34.44
CA HIS A 563 -20.85 -5.20 33.00
C HIS A 563 -20.50 -3.77 32.62
N VAL A 564 -19.65 -3.62 31.62
CA VAL A 564 -19.34 -2.32 31.02
C VAL A 564 -19.76 -2.36 29.57
N HIS A 565 -20.79 -1.60 29.21
CA HIS A 565 -21.22 -1.50 27.83
C HIS A 565 -20.38 -0.45 27.12
N ALA A 566 -19.72 -0.84 26.04
CA ALA A 566 -18.87 0.03 25.22
C ALA A 566 -19.43 0.11 23.79
N ILE A 567 -19.62 1.33 23.30
CA ILE A 567 -20.09 1.64 21.95
C ILE A 567 -18.93 2.28 21.19
N LEU A 568 -18.43 1.55 20.19
CA LEU A 568 -17.35 1.96 19.30
C LEU A 568 -17.98 2.64 18.08
N LEU A 569 -17.73 3.93 17.89
CA LEU A 569 -18.33 4.75 16.84
C LEU A 569 -17.32 5.08 15.74
N ASP A 570 -17.73 4.95 14.47
CA ASP A 570 -16.96 5.32 13.28
C ASP A 570 -17.64 6.50 12.57
N LEU A 571 -16.93 7.63 12.42
CA LEU A 571 -17.41 8.76 11.64
C LEU A 571 -17.06 8.59 10.15
N SER A 572 -18.05 8.69 9.28
CA SER A 572 -17.88 8.51 7.85
C SER A 572 -17.09 9.66 7.23
N LYS A 573 -15.87 9.36 6.75
CA LYS A 573 -15.04 10.28 5.96
C LYS A 573 -14.84 11.64 6.67
N ALA A 574 -14.66 11.60 8.00
CA ALA A 574 -14.76 12.76 8.88
C ALA A 574 -13.95 13.98 8.43
N PHE A 575 -12.69 13.77 8.00
CA PHE A 575 -11.80 14.83 7.53
C PHE A 575 -12.33 15.55 6.29
N ASP A 576 -12.98 14.84 5.36
CA ASP A 576 -13.48 15.42 4.11
C ASP A 576 -14.79 16.21 4.32
N ARG A 577 -15.51 15.97 5.43
CA ARG A 577 -16.86 16.51 5.65
C ARG A 577 -16.94 17.80 6.45
N VAL A 578 -15.89 18.16 7.21
CA VAL A 578 -15.89 19.32 8.11
C VAL A 578 -16.39 20.59 7.39
N PRO A 579 -17.56 21.15 7.76
CA PRO A 579 -18.06 22.36 7.11
C PRO A 579 -17.21 23.59 7.50
N HIS A 580 -16.67 24.30 6.51
CA HIS A 580 -15.75 25.41 6.75
C HIS A 580 -16.37 26.53 7.60
N GLY A 581 -17.61 26.91 7.33
CA GLY A 581 -18.31 27.96 8.09
C GLY A 581 -18.47 27.62 9.59
N ARG A 582 -18.80 26.36 9.90
CA ARG A 582 -18.89 25.88 11.29
C ARG A 582 -17.52 25.88 11.97
N LEU A 583 -16.48 25.40 11.29
CA LEU A 583 -15.11 25.43 11.80
C LEU A 583 -14.64 26.86 12.10
N LEU A 584 -14.87 27.81 11.19
CA LEU A 584 -14.51 29.22 11.38
C LEU A 584 -15.28 29.84 12.56
N SER A 585 -16.57 29.53 12.70
CA SER A 585 -17.37 29.97 13.85
C SER A 585 -16.83 29.42 15.18
N LYS A 586 -16.37 28.16 15.23
CA LYS A 586 -15.77 27.57 16.43
C LYS A 586 -14.43 28.20 16.77
N LEU A 587 -13.57 28.43 15.76
CA LEU A 587 -12.30 29.16 15.93
C LEU A 587 -12.53 30.56 16.52
N GLN A 588 -13.50 31.31 15.97
CA GLN A 588 -13.87 32.62 16.48
C GLN A 588 -14.38 32.55 17.92
N HIS A 589 -15.22 31.56 18.25
CA HIS A 589 -15.71 31.33 19.61
C HIS A 589 -14.58 31.05 20.61
N TYR A 590 -13.53 30.32 20.21
CA TYR A 590 -12.36 30.06 21.05
C TYR A 590 -11.36 31.23 21.12
N GLY A 591 -11.64 32.36 20.46
CA GLY A 591 -10.85 33.59 20.54
C GLY A 591 -9.79 33.73 19.44
N VAL A 592 -9.91 32.99 18.34
CA VAL A 592 -9.11 33.19 17.13
C VAL A 592 -9.82 34.21 16.24
N GLY A 593 -9.32 35.45 16.22
CA GLY A 593 -9.89 36.55 15.45
C GLY A 593 -8.89 37.23 14.52
N GLY A 594 -9.28 38.38 13.99
CA GLY A 594 -8.41 39.24 13.18
C GLY A 594 -7.87 38.58 11.92
N ASP A 595 -6.64 38.92 11.59
CA ASP A 595 -5.97 38.52 10.34
C ASP A 595 -5.77 37.00 10.24
N VAL A 596 -5.56 36.32 11.36
CA VAL A 596 -5.41 34.85 11.38
C VAL A 596 -6.71 34.15 11.01
N LEU A 597 -7.85 34.59 11.53
CA LEU A 597 -9.16 34.01 11.18
C LEU A 597 -9.47 34.26 9.70
N ARG A 598 -9.19 35.47 9.20
CA ARG A 598 -9.35 35.82 7.78
C ARG A 598 -8.46 34.96 6.88
N TRP A 599 -7.21 34.75 7.28
CA TRP A 599 -6.29 33.90 6.54
C TRP A 599 -6.75 32.44 6.52
N LEU A 600 -7.27 31.91 7.65
CA LEU A 600 -7.86 30.56 7.69
C LEU A 600 -9.10 30.44 6.79
N GLU A 601 -9.96 31.46 6.75
CA GLU A 601 -11.09 31.54 5.82
C GLU A 601 -10.61 31.48 4.36
N CYS A 602 -9.62 32.28 3.99
CA CYS A 602 -9.02 32.27 2.66
C CYS A 602 -8.24 30.98 2.34
N PHE A 603 -7.67 30.31 3.36
CA PHE A 603 -6.94 29.05 3.21
C PHE A 603 -7.88 27.88 2.92
N LEU A 604 -9.07 27.88 3.52
CA LEU A 604 -10.10 26.85 3.35
C LEU A 604 -10.90 27.05 2.05
N THR A 605 -11.10 28.30 1.60
CA THR A 605 -11.91 28.63 0.42
C THR A 605 -11.12 28.73 -0.89
N GLY A 606 -11.79 28.46 -2.02
CA GLY A 606 -11.21 28.51 -3.35
C GLY A 606 -10.03 27.55 -3.54
N ARG A 607 -10.10 26.38 -2.89
CA ARG A 607 -9.11 25.31 -3.00
C ARG A 607 -9.47 24.37 -4.14
N THR A 608 -8.45 23.87 -4.83
CA THR A 608 -8.62 22.91 -5.93
C THR A 608 -7.78 21.66 -5.71
N GLN A 609 -8.25 20.54 -6.26
CA GLN A 609 -7.51 19.29 -6.28
C GLN A 609 -7.66 18.58 -7.62
N HIS A 610 -6.67 17.78 -8.00
CA HIS A 610 -6.78 16.84 -9.13
C HIS A 610 -6.19 15.50 -8.72
N VAL A 611 -6.76 14.41 -9.22
CA VAL A 611 -6.28 13.05 -8.93
C VAL A 611 -5.19 12.66 -9.92
N LYS A 612 -4.06 12.17 -9.39
CA LYS A 612 -2.97 11.60 -10.17
C LYS A 612 -3.02 10.08 -10.12
N TYR A 613 -3.25 9.45 -11.26
CA TYR A 613 -3.28 7.99 -11.41
C TYR A 613 -2.54 7.58 -12.68
N GLY A 614 -1.75 6.51 -12.65
CA GLY A 614 -1.10 5.96 -13.86
C GLY A 614 -0.18 6.92 -14.63
N GLY A 615 0.25 8.04 -14.03
CA GLY A 615 1.04 9.08 -14.68
C GLY A 615 0.23 10.19 -15.37
N VAL A 616 -1.10 10.09 -15.39
CA VAL A 616 -2.02 11.14 -15.87
C VAL A 616 -2.71 11.85 -14.69
N CYS A 617 -3.37 12.97 -14.98
CA CYS A 617 -4.13 13.76 -14.02
C CYS A 617 -5.60 13.86 -14.47
N SER A 618 -6.53 13.82 -13.52
CA SER A 618 -7.93 14.20 -13.75
C SER A 618 -8.07 15.69 -14.02
N ALA A 619 -9.26 16.11 -14.44
CA ALA A 619 -9.64 17.51 -14.37
C ALA A 619 -9.54 18.05 -12.92
N PRO A 620 -9.18 19.33 -12.73
CA PRO A 620 -9.19 19.95 -11.41
C PRO A 620 -10.63 20.14 -10.92
N VAL A 621 -10.87 19.83 -9.65
CA VAL A 621 -12.16 20.01 -8.96
C VAL A 621 -11.99 20.88 -7.72
N GLU A 622 -13.05 21.59 -7.35
CA GLU A 622 -13.07 22.41 -6.13
C GLU A 622 -13.25 21.56 -4.87
N VAL A 623 -12.60 21.97 -3.78
CA VAL A 623 -12.77 21.38 -2.44
C VAL A 623 -13.82 22.18 -1.67
N LEU A 624 -15.02 21.62 -1.53
CA LEU A 624 -16.19 22.30 -0.96
C LEU A 624 -16.28 22.23 0.57
N SER A 625 -15.67 21.21 1.17
CA SER A 625 -15.65 21.01 2.61
C SER A 625 -14.41 20.23 3.03
N GLY A 626 -14.25 20.10 4.35
CA GLY A 626 -13.23 19.26 4.95
C GLY A 626 -11.96 20.02 5.31
N VAL A 627 -11.16 19.37 6.15
CA VAL A 627 -9.78 19.75 6.43
C VAL A 627 -8.87 18.98 5.48
N VAL A 628 -7.91 19.67 4.87
CA VAL A 628 -7.09 19.11 3.79
C VAL A 628 -6.26 17.94 4.29
N GLN A 629 -6.57 16.72 3.85
CA GLN A 629 -5.86 15.51 4.27
C GLN A 629 -4.42 15.51 3.72
N GLY A 630 -3.42 15.68 4.59
CA GLY A 630 -2.01 15.82 4.22
C GLY A 630 -1.45 17.25 4.34
N SER A 631 -2.30 18.20 4.69
CA SER A 631 -1.90 19.52 5.19
C SER A 631 -1.31 19.43 6.60
N VAL A 632 -0.61 20.49 7.00
CA VAL A 632 -0.02 20.61 8.33
C VAL A 632 -1.05 21.09 9.36
N LEU A 633 -1.97 21.98 8.95
CA LEU A 633 -3.03 22.52 9.81
C LEU A 633 -4.23 21.57 9.99
N GLY A 634 -4.50 20.70 9.01
CA GLY A 634 -5.72 19.89 8.97
C GLY A 634 -6.04 19.14 10.27
N PRO A 635 -5.08 18.42 10.88
CA PRO A 635 -5.34 17.72 12.15
C PRO A 635 -5.67 18.65 13.33
N LEU A 636 -5.02 19.82 13.42
CA LEU A 636 -5.32 20.80 14.47
C LEU A 636 -6.73 21.37 14.29
N LEU A 637 -7.08 21.74 13.05
CA LEU A 637 -8.40 22.25 12.72
C LEU A 637 -9.51 21.22 12.98
N PHE A 638 -9.23 19.94 12.73
CA PHE A 638 -10.16 18.85 13.07
C PHE A 638 -10.36 18.73 14.58
N ASN A 639 -9.28 18.77 15.37
CA ASN A 639 -9.38 18.74 16.83
C ASN A 639 -10.18 19.93 17.37
N VAL A 640 -9.99 21.13 16.82
CA VAL A 640 -10.79 22.31 17.18
C VAL A 640 -12.27 22.09 16.85
N PHE A 641 -12.56 21.49 15.70
CA PHE A 641 -13.92 21.24 15.27
C PHE A 641 -14.68 20.26 16.18
N ILE A 642 -14.01 19.21 16.66
CA ILE A 642 -14.63 18.16 17.47
C ILE A 642 -14.52 18.39 18.99
N ALA A 643 -13.82 19.45 19.42
CA ALA A 643 -13.51 19.71 20.83
C ALA A 643 -14.74 19.81 21.75
N ASP A 644 -15.89 20.21 21.21
CA ASP A 644 -17.16 20.35 21.93
C ASP A 644 -18.06 19.12 21.88
N LEU A 645 -17.69 18.06 21.16
CA LEU A 645 -18.47 16.82 21.09
C LEU A 645 -18.65 16.12 22.45
N PRO A 646 -17.63 16.03 23.34
CA PRO A 646 -17.81 15.41 24.65
C PRO A 646 -18.69 16.21 25.63
N LYS A 647 -19.11 17.43 25.28
CA LYS A 647 -19.88 18.27 26.20
C LYS A 647 -21.24 17.64 26.47
N ASP A 648 -21.67 17.72 27.72
CA ASP A 648 -22.95 17.18 28.20
C ASP A 648 -23.11 15.66 28.02
N ILE A 649 -22.01 14.91 27.90
CA ILE A 649 -22.02 13.43 27.93
C ILE A 649 -21.71 12.98 29.36
N SER A 650 -22.57 12.13 29.92
CA SER A 650 -22.42 11.63 31.30
C SER A 650 -21.57 10.36 31.40
N SER A 651 -21.57 9.56 30.33
CA SER A 651 -20.84 8.30 30.23
C SER A 651 -19.35 8.55 29.95
N GLY A 652 -18.53 7.53 30.16
CA GLY A 652 -17.12 7.58 29.78
C GLY A 652 -16.98 7.82 28.28
N PHE A 653 -16.12 8.76 27.89
CA PHE A 653 -16.02 9.21 26.51
C PHE A 653 -14.55 9.38 26.15
N GLU A 654 -14.05 8.58 25.20
CA GLU A 654 -12.66 8.62 24.75
C GLU A 654 -12.57 8.83 23.25
N GLN A 655 -11.61 9.65 22.80
CA GLN A 655 -11.46 9.98 21.39
C GLN A 655 -10.02 9.93 20.90
N TYR A 656 -9.84 9.33 19.72
CA TYR A 656 -8.62 9.45 18.95
C TYR A 656 -8.95 9.98 17.56
N ALA A 657 -8.91 11.30 17.40
CA ALA A 657 -9.40 11.96 16.20
C ALA A 657 -10.88 11.65 15.96
N ASP A 658 -11.21 10.97 14.86
CA ASP A 658 -12.57 10.57 14.49
C ASP A 658 -13.05 9.28 15.16
N ASP A 659 -12.15 8.41 15.62
CA ASP A 659 -12.50 7.21 16.38
C ASP A 659 -13.00 7.61 17.78
N THR A 660 -14.25 7.28 18.10
CA THR A 660 -14.89 7.63 19.38
C THR A 660 -15.36 6.37 20.10
N THR A 661 -15.11 6.29 21.40
CA THR A 661 -15.59 5.21 22.28
C THR A 661 -16.41 5.80 23.41
N LEU A 662 -17.70 5.46 23.46
CA LEU A 662 -18.60 5.77 24.55
C LEU A 662 -18.74 4.53 25.44
N TRP A 663 -18.69 4.64 26.75
CA TRP A 663 -18.81 3.49 27.63
C TRP A 663 -19.41 3.81 28.99
N ARG A 664 -20.13 2.85 29.57
CA ARG A 664 -20.75 2.99 30.90
C ARG A 664 -20.79 1.67 31.64
N VAL A 665 -20.71 1.72 32.96
CA VAL A 665 -21.10 0.59 33.81
C VAL A 665 -22.62 0.41 33.70
N VAL A 666 -23.07 -0.79 33.38
CA VAL A 666 -24.50 -1.08 33.19
C VAL A 666 -24.89 -2.21 34.11
N THR A 667 -25.77 -1.91 35.07
CA THR A 667 -26.34 -2.94 35.96
C THR A 667 -27.86 -2.96 35.91
N THR A 668 -28.46 -1.87 35.43
CA THR A 668 -29.90 -1.65 35.37
C THR A 668 -30.30 -1.17 33.98
N PRO A 669 -31.58 -1.32 33.58
CA PRO A 669 -32.11 -0.69 32.38
C PRO A 669 -31.87 0.82 32.34
N GLU A 670 -31.96 1.51 33.49
CA GLU A 670 -31.74 2.95 33.59
C GLU A 670 -30.31 3.36 33.20
N ASP A 671 -29.31 2.53 33.55
CA ASP A 671 -27.92 2.74 33.11
C ASP A 671 -27.79 2.60 31.58
N ALA A 672 -28.48 1.61 31.00
CA ALA A 672 -28.50 1.41 29.56
C ALA A 672 -29.20 2.56 28.84
N ASP A 673 -30.32 3.05 29.37
CA ASP A 673 -31.04 4.22 28.86
C ASP A 673 -30.16 5.48 28.94
N ALA A 674 -29.39 5.66 30.01
CA ALA A 674 -28.43 6.76 30.12
C ALA A 674 -27.34 6.69 29.04
N LEU A 675 -26.82 5.49 28.75
CA LEU A 675 -25.86 5.29 27.66
C LEU A 675 -26.48 5.53 26.27
N GLN A 676 -27.72 5.11 26.05
CA GLN A 676 -28.49 5.39 24.83
C GLN A 676 -28.74 6.90 24.65
N ASN A 677 -29.12 7.60 25.73
CA ASN A 677 -29.31 9.05 25.70
C ASN A 677 -28.02 9.80 25.34
N ASP A 678 -26.88 9.36 25.85
CA ASP A 678 -25.57 9.93 25.47
C ASP A 678 -25.22 9.63 24.01
N LEU A 679 -25.55 8.43 23.51
CA LEU A 679 -25.40 8.08 22.09
C LEU A 679 -26.27 8.96 21.18
N ASP A 680 -27.51 9.24 21.59
CA ASP A 680 -28.43 10.12 20.87
C ASP A 680 -27.92 11.56 20.83
N ARG A 681 -27.31 12.05 21.92
CA ARG A 681 -26.63 13.36 21.94
C ARG A 681 -25.48 13.42 20.94
N VAL A 682 -24.68 12.36 20.85
CA VAL A 682 -23.59 12.25 19.85
C VAL A 682 -24.15 12.28 18.43
N TYR A 683 -25.24 11.56 18.17
CA TYR A 683 -25.92 11.56 16.88
C TYR A 683 -26.45 12.95 16.51
N ILE A 684 -27.16 13.62 17.43
CA ILE A 684 -27.68 14.98 17.25
C ILE A 684 -26.53 15.97 17.00
N TRP A 685 -25.42 15.86 17.73
CA TRP A 685 -24.25 16.70 17.48
C TRP A 685 -23.71 16.48 16.07
N CYS A 686 -23.66 15.24 15.58
CA CYS A 686 -23.21 14.94 14.22
C CYS A 686 -24.08 15.63 13.17
N GLU A 687 -25.41 15.51 13.28
CA GLU A 687 -26.36 16.17 12.39
C GLU A 687 -26.18 17.70 12.39
N ASN A 688 -26.11 18.31 13.58
CA ASN A 688 -25.96 19.75 13.75
C ASN A 688 -24.64 20.31 13.20
N ASN A 689 -23.61 19.47 13.13
CA ASN A 689 -22.27 19.82 12.66
C ASN A 689 -21.98 19.29 11.24
N GLY A 690 -22.93 18.65 10.55
CA GLY A 690 -22.76 18.13 9.18
C GLY A 690 -21.90 16.86 9.07
N MET A 691 -21.74 16.14 10.17
CA MET A 691 -21.02 14.87 10.27
C MET A 691 -21.97 13.69 10.11
N LEU A 692 -21.45 12.51 9.75
CA LEU A 692 -22.24 11.29 9.58
C LEU A 692 -21.64 10.14 10.37
N LEU A 693 -22.45 9.44 11.14
CA LEU A 693 -22.07 8.19 11.80
C LEU A 693 -22.22 7.01 10.85
N ASN A 694 -21.23 6.12 10.86
CA ASN A 694 -21.23 4.89 10.09
C ASN A 694 -21.79 3.75 10.92
N GLN A 695 -23.10 3.55 10.86
CA GLN A 695 -23.78 2.50 11.62
C GLN A 695 -23.18 1.11 11.37
N ARG A 696 -22.87 0.78 10.11
CA ARG A 696 -22.29 -0.54 9.73
C ARG A 696 -20.87 -0.79 10.23
N LYS A 697 -20.19 0.26 10.71
CA LYS A 697 -18.84 0.19 11.31
C LYS A 697 -18.84 0.61 12.77
N SER A 698 -20.02 0.82 13.34
CA SER A 698 -20.20 1.08 14.76
C SER A 698 -20.66 -0.20 15.43
N TYR A 699 -20.16 -0.46 16.64
CA TYR A 699 -20.35 -1.74 17.32
C TYR A 699 -20.58 -1.53 18.81
N ALA A 700 -21.45 -2.35 19.39
CA ALA A 700 -21.65 -2.43 20.83
C ALA A 700 -20.93 -3.67 21.38
N MET A 701 -20.41 -3.57 22.60
CA MET A 701 -19.73 -4.66 23.29
C MET A 701 -20.11 -4.64 24.77
N ASP A 702 -20.52 -5.77 25.32
CA ASP A 702 -20.58 -5.99 26.76
C ASP A 702 -19.21 -6.48 27.23
N ILE A 703 -18.49 -5.63 27.95
CA ILE A 703 -17.19 -5.93 28.54
C ILE A 703 -17.44 -6.50 29.94
N THR A 704 -17.28 -7.81 30.08
CA THR A 704 -17.57 -8.54 31.32
C THR A 704 -16.76 -9.83 31.46
N ARG A 705 -16.52 -10.26 32.71
CA ARG A 705 -16.01 -11.62 33.04
C ARG A 705 -17.13 -12.57 33.47
N ALA A 706 -18.38 -12.10 33.49
CA ALA A 706 -19.54 -12.92 33.79
C ALA A 706 -19.74 -14.00 32.69
N ARG A 707 -20.35 -15.13 33.08
CA ARG A 707 -20.68 -16.20 32.12
C ARG A 707 -21.87 -15.85 31.23
N ALA A 708 -22.78 -15.04 31.75
CA ALA A 708 -23.95 -14.56 31.03
C ALA A 708 -23.73 -13.08 30.69
N PRO A 709 -23.69 -12.70 29.40
CA PRO A 709 -23.63 -11.29 29.01
C PRO A 709 -24.96 -10.61 29.30
N LEU A 710 -24.90 -9.31 29.59
CA LEU A 710 -26.06 -8.44 29.76
C LEU A 710 -26.33 -7.73 28.42
N TYR A 711 -27.52 -7.89 27.87
CA TYR A 711 -27.86 -7.34 26.55
C TYR A 711 -28.94 -6.28 26.68
N PHE A 712 -28.64 -5.09 26.17
CA PHE A 712 -29.60 -4.02 25.93
C PHE A 712 -29.48 -3.56 24.47
N GLU A 713 -30.60 -3.29 23.82
CA GLU A 713 -30.60 -2.85 22.43
C GLU A 713 -30.21 -1.36 22.35
N TYR A 714 -29.10 -1.06 21.66
CA TYR A 714 -28.69 0.31 21.36
C TYR A 714 -28.98 0.64 19.91
N THR A 715 -29.47 1.85 19.65
CA THR A 715 -29.82 2.29 18.30
C THR A 715 -29.20 3.63 17.95
N VAL A 716 -28.95 3.86 16.67
CA VAL A 716 -28.59 5.17 16.11
C VAL A 716 -29.63 5.51 15.05
N ASN A 717 -30.39 6.58 15.26
CA ASN A 717 -31.49 6.98 14.38
C ASN A 717 -32.49 5.82 14.14
N GLY A 718 -32.86 5.11 15.22
CA GLY A 718 -33.79 3.97 15.18
C GLY A 718 -33.24 2.68 14.56
N ALA A 719 -32.00 2.68 14.05
CA ALA A 719 -31.35 1.47 13.52
C ALA A 719 -30.48 0.81 14.61
N PRO A 720 -30.57 -0.52 14.82
CA PRO A 720 -29.81 -1.21 15.86
C PRO A 720 -28.31 -1.26 15.56
N ILE A 721 -27.49 -1.14 16.60
CA ILE A 721 -26.04 -1.36 16.54
C ILE A 721 -25.73 -2.85 16.73
N GLU A 722 -24.81 -3.38 15.90
CA GLU A 722 -24.36 -4.77 16.01
C GLU A 722 -23.55 -5.00 17.29
N TYR A 723 -23.93 -6.01 18.07
CA TYR A 723 -23.16 -6.49 19.22
C TYR A 723 -22.06 -7.45 18.80
N VAL A 724 -20.85 -7.24 19.32
CA VAL A 724 -19.68 -8.08 19.01
C VAL A 724 -18.91 -8.49 20.27
N ASN A 725 -18.36 -9.71 20.26
CA ASN A 725 -17.50 -10.22 21.35
C ASN A 725 -16.01 -9.94 21.13
N LYS A 726 -15.65 -9.46 19.93
CA LYS A 726 -14.27 -9.11 19.58
C LYS A 726 -14.27 -8.01 18.53
N GLN A 727 -13.43 -7.01 18.72
CA GLN A 727 -13.28 -5.94 17.75
C GLN A 727 -11.87 -5.34 17.78
N ARG A 728 -11.45 -4.69 16.68
CA ARG A 728 -10.24 -3.87 16.66
C ARG A 728 -10.54 -2.46 17.14
N LEU A 729 -9.84 -2.03 18.19
CA LEU A 729 -9.85 -0.66 18.70
C LEU A 729 -8.43 -0.07 18.62
N LEU A 730 -8.26 1.02 17.86
CA LEU A 730 -6.97 1.75 17.66
C LEU A 730 -5.76 0.85 17.33
N GLY A 731 -6.01 -0.24 16.60
CA GLY A 731 -4.98 -1.19 16.16
C GLY A 731 -4.73 -2.39 17.10
N VAL A 732 -5.43 -2.47 18.23
CA VAL A 732 -5.41 -3.60 19.18
C VAL A 732 -6.73 -4.38 19.05
N GLN A 733 -6.67 -5.71 19.02
CA GLN A 733 -7.86 -6.56 19.10
C GLN A 733 -8.29 -6.69 20.56
N ILE A 734 -9.51 -6.29 20.86
CA ILE A 734 -10.14 -6.44 22.17
C ILE A 734 -11.17 -7.57 22.14
N SER A 735 -11.38 -8.23 23.27
CA SER A 735 -12.46 -9.18 23.49
C SER A 735 -13.33 -8.71 24.65
N SER A 736 -14.59 -9.15 24.70
CA SER A 736 -15.53 -8.82 25.77
C SER A 736 -15.02 -9.20 27.17
N ASP A 737 -14.20 -10.22 27.29
CA ASP A 737 -13.60 -10.67 28.54
C ASP A 737 -12.24 -10.03 28.88
N LEU A 738 -11.77 -9.09 28.04
CA LEU A 738 -10.45 -8.45 28.12
C LEU A 738 -9.26 -9.43 28.16
N ARG A 739 -9.44 -10.64 27.60
CA ARG A 739 -8.33 -11.58 27.40
C ARG A 739 -7.54 -11.27 26.13
N TRP A 740 -6.22 -11.33 26.26
CA TRP A 740 -5.31 -10.94 25.17
C TRP A 740 -4.95 -12.06 24.18
N ASP A 741 -5.65 -13.19 24.21
CA ASP A 741 -5.40 -14.33 23.30
C ASP A 741 -5.62 -13.95 21.84
N VAL A 742 -6.75 -13.30 21.54
CA VAL A 742 -7.12 -12.87 20.18
C VAL A 742 -6.07 -11.89 19.63
N GLN A 743 -5.66 -10.92 20.43
CA GLN A 743 -4.61 -9.97 20.07
C GLN A 743 -3.27 -10.65 19.87
N THR A 744 -2.86 -11.51 20.81
CA THR A 744 -1.59 -12.22 20.75
C THR A 744 -1.51 -13.08 19.48
N ASP A 745 -2.55 -13.82 19.14
CA ASP A 745 -2.56 -14.65 17.95
C ASP A 745 -2.60 -13.82 16.65
N ALA A 746 -3.31 -12.68 16.63
CA ALA A 746 -3.29 -11.75 15.51
C ALA A 746 -1.89 -11.13 15.28
N VAL A 747 -1.25 -10.66 16.34
CA VAL A 747 0.12 -10.09 16.32
C VAL A 747 1.12 -11.15 15.89
N ARG A 748 1.07 -12.33 16.50
CA ARG A 748 1.92 -13.48 16.15
C ARG A 748 1.78 -13.84 14.68
N ALA A 749 0.56 -13.99 14.17
CA ALA A 749 0.32 -14.37 12.79
C ALA A 749 0.87 -13.32 11.81
N LYS A 750 0.62 -12.04 12.08
CA LYS A 750 1.13 -10.92 11.28
C LYS A 750 2.65 -10.87 11.29
N ALA A 751 3.28 -10.94 12.46
CA ALA A 751 4.73 -10.93 12.61
C ALA A 751 5.39 -12.15 11.94
N ALA A 752 4.80 -13.35 12.09
CA ALA A 752 5.29 -14.57 11.45
C ALA A 752 5.21 -14.50 9.91
N ARG A 753 4.18 -13.86 9.35
CA ARG A 753 4.05 -13.63 7.91
C ARG A 753 5.16 -12.71 7.40
N VAL A 754 5.40 -11.59 8.08
CA VAL A 754 6.46 -10.64 7.73
C VAL A 754 7.86 -11.25 7.91
N LEU A 755 8.07 -12.04 8.96
CA LEU A 755 9.31 -12.80 9.14
C LEU A 755 9.53 -13.81 8.01
N SER A 756 8.48 -14.50 7.56
CA SER A 756 8.57 -15.44 6.45
C SER A 756 8.94 -14.73 5.14
N PHE A 757 8.35 -13.56 4.89
CA PHE A 757 8.73 -12.68 3.79
C PHE A 757 10.22 -12.28 3.85
N ALA A 758 10.69 -11.79 5.01
CA ALA A 758 12.08 -11.40 5.20
C ALA A 758 13.03 -12.61 5.00
N ALA A 759 12.67 -13.77 5.56
CA ALA A 759 13.46 -14.99 5.45
C ALA A 759 13.60 -15.51 4.02
N ARG A 760 12.58 -15.31 3.16
CA ARG A 760 12.65 -15.67 1.73
C ARG A 760 13.52 -14.69 0.93
N ASN A 761 13.36 -13.39 1.15
CA ASN A 761 13.94 -12.36 0.29
C ASN A 761 15.33 -11.87 0.73
N LEU A 762 15.71 -12.09 1.99
CA LEU A 762 16.95 -11.59 2.60
C LEU A 762 17.86 -12.72 3.12
N ARG A 763 17.65 -13.96 2.65
CA ARG A 763 18.41 -15.14 3.09
C ARG A 763 19.91 -14.99 2.86
N GLY A 764 20.30 -14.48 1.69
CA GLY A 764 21.71 -14.27 1.29
C GLY A 764 22.36 -13.03 1.90
N CYS A 765 21.61 -12.20 2.64
CA CYS A 765 22.18 -10.98 3.23
C CYS A 765 23.02 -11.28 4.48
N THR A 766 23.87 -10.32 4.86
CA THR A 766 24.65 -10.37 6.11
C THR A 766 23.75 -10.47 7.35
N GLN A 767 24.28 -11.03 8.45
CA GLN A 767 23.56 -11.08 9.73
C GLN A 767 23.10 -9.67 10.16
N ARG A 768 23.91 -8.65 9.89
CA ARG A 768 23.59 -7.24 10.15
C ARG A 768 22.30 -6.81 9.45
N VAL A 769 22.15 -7.05 8.15
CA VAL A 769 20.93 -6.71 7.40
C VAL A 769 19.72 -7.47 7.91
N LYS A 770 19.89 -8.76 8.21
CA LYS A 770 18.81 -9.58 8.76
C LYS A 770 18.33 -9.05 10.12
N ARG A 771 19.25 -8.62 10.97
CA ARG A 771 18.95 -7.95 12.24
C ARG A 771 18.22 -6.63 12.03
N VAL A 772 18.67 -5.78 11.10
CA VAL A 772 17.97 -4.53 10.75
C VAL A 772 16.54 -4.81 10.28
N ALA A 773 16.36 -5.81 9.41
CA ALA A 773 15.04 -6.20 8.93
C ALA A 773 14.14 -6.67 10.08
N TYR A 774 14.66 -7.48 11.01
CA TYR A 774 13.93 -7.86 12.22
C TYR A 774 13.51 -6.64 13.06
N LEU A 775 14.45 -5.76 13.40
CA LEU A 775 14.20 -4.59 14.24
C LEU A 775 13.26 -3.58 13.59
N SER A 776 13.22 -3.50 12.27
CA SER A 776 12.45 -2.47 11.53
C SER A 776 11.10 -2.98 11.01
N LEU A 777 10.95 -4.28 10.74
CA LEU A 777 9.74 -4.84 10.12
C LEU A 777 8.97 -5.78 11.04
N ILE A 778 9.65 -6.54 11.90
CA ILE A 778 9.02 -7.59 12.73
C ILE A 778 8.83 -7.11 14.16
N LYS A 779 9.87 -6.57 14.80
CA LYS A 779 9.80 -6.10 16.18
C LYS A 779 8.67 -5.09 16.40
N PRO A 780 8.46 -4.05 15.56
CA PRO A 780 7.39 -3.09 15.78
C PRO A 780 5.98 -3.70 15.75
N ILE A 781 5.79 -4.82 15.04
CA ILE A 781 4.50 -5.54 15.04
C ILE A 781 4.29 -6.24 16.38
N LEU A 782 5.35 -6.87 16.92
CA LEU A 782 5.30 -7.57 18.20
C LEU A 782 5.10 -6.61 19.38
N THR A 783 5.49 -5.34 19.22
CA THR A 783 5.63 -4.39 20.34
C THR A 783 4.68 -3.20 20.28
N PHE A 784 3.79 -3.13 19.29
CA PHE A 784 2.83 -2.04 19.17
C PHE A 784 1.77 -2.11 20.28
N GLY A 785 1.55 -1.00 20.98
CA GLY A 785 0.51 -0.86 22.00
C GLY A 785 0.72 -1.69 23.27
N LEU A 786 1.91 -2.24 23.51
CA LEU A 786 2.16 -3.19 24.61
C LEU A 786 1.70 -2.72 26.00
N PRO A 787 1.95 -1.46 26.43
CA PRO A 787 1.47 -0.98 27.73
C PRO A 787 -0.06 -1.06 27.92
N ALA A 788 -0.83 -1.19 26.84
CA ALA A 788 -2.29 -1.33 26.92
C ALA A 788 -2.74 -2.79 27.03
N TRP A 789 -2.01 -3.76 26.46
CA TRP A 789 -2.47 -5.16 26.37
C TRP A 789 -1.42 -6.17 26.86
N HIS A 790 -0.52 -5.75 27.75
CA HIS A 790 0.59 -6.56 28.23
C HIS A 790 0.16 -8.03 28.48
N PRO A 791 0.73 -9.03 27.78
CA PRO A 791 0.23 -10.39 27.81
C PRO A 791 0.40 -10.98 29.22
N THR A 792 -0.72 -11.26 29.88
CA THR A 792 -0.76 -11.68 31.28
C THR A 792 -0.46 -13.18 31.49
N THR A 793 -0.51 -13.99 30.43
CA THR A 793 -0.27 -15.44 30.52
C THR A 793 1.08 -15.84 29.92
N GLN A 794 1.76 -16.77 30.59
CA GLN A 794 3.02 -17.36 30.09
C GLN A 794 2.85 -17.98 28.70
N ALA A 795 1.66 -18.52 28.39
CA ALA A 795 1.33 -19.05 27.08
C ALA A 795 1.41 -17.97 25.99
N ASN A 796 0.82 -16.79 26.24
CA ASN A 796 0.81 -15.68 25.29
C ASN A 796 2.21 -15.05 25.12
N THR A 797 2.95 -14.85 26.21
CA THR A 797 4.37 -14.45 26.13
C THR A 797 5.18 -15.44 25.30
N THR A 798 5.02 -16.74 25.56
CA THR A 798 5.73 -17.80 24.82
C THR A 798 5.38 -17.80 23.33
N LYS A 799 4.12 -17.50 22.96
CA LYS A 799 3.70 -17.36 21.55
C LYS A 799 4.49 -16.24 20.85
N LEU A 800 4.68 -15.09 21.48
CA LEU A 800 5.44 -13.96 20.94
C LEU A 800 6.95 -14.28 20.87
N GLU A 801 7.51 -14.86 21.93
CA GLU A 801 8.92 -15.26 21.96
C GLU A 801 9.28 -16.29 20.90
N ARG A 802 8.37 -17.24 20.58
CA ARG A 802 8.60 -18.20 19.48
C ARG A 802 8.85 -17.50 18.15
N VAL A 803 8.22 -16.34 17.90
CA VAL A 803 8.49 -15.52 16.71
C VAL A 803 9.90 -14.92 16.77
N GLN A 804 10.31 -14.37 17.92
CA GLN A 804 11.67 -13.86 18.12
C GLN A 804 12.73 -14.96 17.96
N ARG A 805 12.56 -16.14 18.56
CA ARG A 805 13.47 -17.29 18.41
C ARG A 805 13.59 -17.74 16.95
N ARG A 806 12.48 -17.72 16.20
CA ARG A 806 12.51 -17.96 14.75
C ARG A 806 13.26 -16.86 14.00
N ALA A 807 13.13 -15.60 14.40
CA ALA A 807 13.89 -14.50 13.82
C ALA A 807 15.39 -14.61 14.11
N LEU A 808 15.79 -15.01 15.32
CA LEU A 808 17.18 -15.30 15.67
C LEU A 808 17.76 -16.42 14.80
N ARG A 809 17.01 -17.49 14.57
CA ARG A 809 17.44 -18.55 13.62
C ARG A 809 17.61 -18.03 12.19
N PHE A 810 16.76 -17.11 11.77
CA PHE A 810 16.91 -16.46 10.46
C PHE A 810 18.20 -15.62 10.40
N ILE A 811 18.53 -14.89 11.47
CA ILE A 811 19.70 -14.01 11.54
C ILE A 811 21.01 -14.82 11.64
N HIS A 812 21.10 -15.75 12.61
CA HIS A 812 22.34 -16.43 13.00
C HIS A 812 22.47 -17.87 12.49
N GLY A 813 21.41 -18.45 11.92
CA GLY A 813 21.41 -19.83 11.45
C GLY A 813 20.78 -20.82 12.43
N ARG A 814 21.10 -22.11 12.29
CA ARG A 814 20.37 -23.20 13.00
C ARG A 814 20.52 -23.15 14.52
N ARG A 815 21.69 -22.76 15.02
CA ARG A 815 22.00 -22.62 16.45
C ARG A 815 22.26 -21.14 16.76
N PRO A 816 21.19 -20.34 16.98
CA PRO A 816 21.38 -18.93 17.30
C PRO A 816 21.85 -18.79 18.75
N PRO A 817 22.64 -17.77 19.07
CA PRO A 817 22.92 -17.42 20.45
C PRO A 817 21.62 -16.94 21.15
N PRO A 818 21.60 -16.92 22.49
CA PRO A 818 20.56 -16.25 23.27
C PRO A 818 20.29 -14.81 22.78
N PRO A 819 19.07 -14.27 22.94
CA PRO A 819 18.75 -12.92 22.44
C PRO A 819 19.72 -11.84 22.92
N GLN A 820 20.11 -11.87 24.19
CA GLN A 820 21.01 -10.90 24.82
C GLN A 820 22.39 -10.85 24.12
N GLU A 821 23.00 -12.02 23.89
CA GLU A 821 24.26 -12.17 23.14
C GLU A 821 24.11 -11.70 21.68
N ALA A 822 22.93 -11.90 21.07
CA ALA A 822 22.59 -11.35 19.76
C ALA A 822 22.38 -9.82 19.75
N LYS A 823 22.55 -9.14 20.90
CA LYS A 823 22.22 -7.73 21.13
C LYS A 823 20.75 -7.45 20.78
N ILE A 824 19.86 -8.38 21.10
CA ILE A 824 18.41 -8.29 20.93
C ILE A 824 17.77 -8.55 22.29
N MET A 825 17.10 -7.55 22.83
CA MET A 825 16.36 -7.70 24.09
C MET A 825 15.30 -8.81 23.95
N PRO A 826 15.24 -9.79 24.88
CA PRO A 826 14.14 -10.76 24.96
C PRO A 826 12.79 -10.05 24.97
N ILE A 827 11.74 -10.70 24.44
CA ILE A 827 10.41 -10.08 24.42
C ILE A 827 9.95 -9.76 25.84
N GLN A 828 10.10 -10.67 26.81
CA GLN A 828 9.71 -10.39 28.20
C GLN A 828 10.41 -9.15 28.77
N MET A 829 11.74 -9.09 28.72
CA MET A 829 12.48 -7.91 29.18
C MET A 829 12.09 -6.63 28.44
N HIS A 830 11.70 -6.73 27.17
CA HIS A 830 11.25 -5.59 26.41
C HIS A 830 9.86 -5.12 26.83
N LEU A 831 8.98 -6.05 27.22
CA LEU A 831 7.69 -5.73 27.81
C LEU A 831 7.92 -4.93 29.10
N ASP A 832 8.65 -5.50 30.06
CA ASP A 832 8.92 -4.87 31.36
C ASP A 832 9.59 -3.50 31.21
N TYR A 833 10.58 -3.39 30.31
CA TYR A 833 11.23 -2.11 30.02
C TYR A 833 10.28 -1.08 29.40
N THR A 834 9.39 -1.51 28.51
CA THR A 834 8.46 -0.59 27.84
C THR A 834 7.45 -0.04 28.84
N ASP A 835 6.93 -0.89 29.73
CA ASP A 835 5.99 -0.48 30.78
C ASP A 835 6.67 0.50 31.75
N LEU A 836 7.88 0.17 32.24
CA LEU A 836 8.64 1.07 33.12
C LEU A 836 8.89 2.45 32.50
N ASN A 837 9.18 2.54 31.20
CA ASN A 837 9.39 3.84 30.54
C ASN A 837 8.10 4.57 30.21
N PHE A 838 7.02 3.82 30.04
CA PHE A 838 5.72 4.39 29.74
C PHE A 838 5.10 5.03 30.99
N PHE A 839 5.14 4.36 32.14
CA PHE A 839 4.55 4.85 33.39
C PHE A 839 5.44 5.78 34.21
N LYS A 840 6.75 5.91 33.88
CA LYS A 840 7.66 6.89 34.53
C LYS A 840 7.58 8.31 33.93
N LYS A 841 7.00 8.46 32.75
CA LYS A 841 6.91 9.73 32.01
C LYS A 841 5.51 10.28 32.10
#